data_AF-A0A6I9NBY0-F1
#
_entry.id   AF-A0A6I9NBY0-F1
#
_cell.length_a   1.000
_cell.length_b   1.000
_cell.length_c   1.000
_cell.angle_alpha   90.00
_cell.angle_beta   90.00
_cell.angle_gamma   90.00
#
_symmetry.space_group_name_H-M   'P 1'
#
loop_
_entity.id
_entity.type
_entity.pdbx_description
1 polymer ?
#
loop_
_entity_poly.entity_id
_entity_poly.type
_entity_poly.pdbx_seq_one_letter_code
_entity_poly.pdbx_strand_id
1 'polypeptide(L)'
;MTSTERDAFLNESFPVDFQWASSSESFKVEGGWAEDGKGESIWDRFGHYGLAFANQTADLACDSYHKVDYDVYLLRGLHVNTYQFSISWARIFPSGHRGSQSEKGALYYDKLINALIDSGIQPVVTLYHWDLPQALQDCGRWTNASIVETFKDYADFCFSRFGDRVKTWNTFSSPWVVSHAGYGTGEHAPGVKDYVVASYQATHNMIKSHAEAWHVYNEKYRKTQGGRVGIALNSDWAEPVDPSRPEDIAAADRYLQFMLGWFAHPIFVDGDYPAAFKTQIEQKIKECPLSEPAILPVFTAEERKRIHGTADYFGLNHYTSRLVNNSVGGCTPGPQGVGNFQSHVDPSWSSTASDWIYSAPWGLRRLLNYISTEYLNIIKVPIHITGNGMPTEHIGDSLNDVSRIDYMKSHINEALKAIFLDGVNVQRFTAESLMDGFEGKKGYSQRFGLHYVNFEDADGPRTPKQSAYFYSQVIKQNGFGGHKGEFFNSAKMRFTPRTTALPPSEVPSKSKVVWEKFSIQSNFQRKLYHYGTFPQGFSWGVSSSAYQIEGGWNADGKGPSVWDTFTQNGNIPDNANGDVACDSYHRLEEDFYMLRALKVKSYRFSLSWSRIFPDGQRTSLNQKGVDYYNRLIDGLLAYNITPMVTLYHWDLPEALQKLGGWDNVEMINIFNDFCDFCFATFGDRVTFWMTFNQPHTIAWSGYGLGQIPPNVTNPGIAPYRVAHNLIKAHAKAYHTYDDKYRASQGGLISIALNADWFEPKYVNVPREVVAADRALQFQLGWFGHPIFKNGDYPDAMKWQVGNKSELQGLKETRLPSFSEEEKMFIKGTADMFCVNHYTTKIVSHDTARLRPQSYLDDQDLSEAEESDSPTTAISKQRAVAWGLRRLLNWIKEEYGDPE
;
A
#
# COMPACT_ATOMS: atom_id res chain seq x y z
N MET A 1 2.66 -30.63 28.87
CA MET A 1 1.93 -30.09 27.71
C MET A 1 2.48 -30.78 26.47
N THR A 2 1.63 -31.38 25.65
CA THR A 2 2.03 -31.97 24.36
C THR A 2 2.39 -30.87 23.35
N SER A 3 3.11 -31.19 22.27
CA SER A 3 3.40 -30.22 21.20
C SER A 3 2.13 -29.64 20.58
N THR A 4 1.10 -30.48 20.39
CA THR A 4 -0.21 -30.07 19.88
C THR A 4 -0.90 -29.05 20.79
N GLU A 5 -0.87 -29.25 22.11
CA GLU A 5 -1.44 -28.30 23.07
C GLU A 5 -0.64 -27.00 23.15
N ARG A 6 0.69 -27.07 23.04
CA ARG A 6 1.58 -25.89 22.99
C ARG A 6 1.27 -25.04 21.76
N ASP A 7 1.17 -25.69 20.60
CA ASP A 7 1.07 -25.04 19.29
C ASP A 7 -0.37 -24.71 18.88
N ALA A 8 -1.37 -25.04 19.71
CA ALA A 8 -2.78 -24.73 19.46
C ALA A 8 -3.00 -23.23 19.24
N PHE A 9 -3.63 -22.83 18.13
CA PHE A 9 -3.81 -21.43 17.76
C PHE A 9 -5.01 -20.80 18.48
N LEU A 10 -4.85 -19.60 19.04
CA LEU A 10 -5.92 -18.87 19.73
C LEU A 10 -6.60 -17.87 18.79
N ASN A 11 -7.90 -18.03 18.53
CA ASN A 11 -8.69 -17.14 17.66
C ASN A 11 -9.44 -16.08 18.48
N GLU A 12 -8.70 -15.20 19.14
CA GLU A 12 -9.24 -14.13 20.00
C GLU A 12 -8.73 -12.76 19.56
N SER A 13 -9.36 -11.71 20.08
CA SER A 13 -8.90 -10.32 19.95
C SER A 13 -8.09 -9.89 21.17
N PHE A 14 -7.07 -9.06 20.95
CA PHE A 14 -6.32 -8.37 22.00
C PHE A 14 -7.21 -7.39 22.78
N PRO A 15 -6.78 -6.91 23.96
CA PRO A 15 -7.46 -5.84 24.68
C PRO A 15 -7.73 -4.62 23.80
N VAL A 16 -8.81 -3.87 24.08
CA VAL A 16 -9.26 -2.73 23.26
C VAL A 16 -8.18 -1.64 23.15
N ASP A 17 -7.45 -1.38 24.23
CA ASP A 17 -6.40 -0.36 24.30
C ASP A 17 -5.01 -0.91 23.91
N PHE A 18 -4.94 -2.08 23.27
CA PHE A 18 -3.67 -2.68 22.87
C PHE A 18 -2.96 -1.83 21.80
N GLN A 19 -1.66 -1.65 21.99
CA GLN A 19 -0.86 -0.80 21.11
C GLN A 19 -0.21 -1.61 20.01
N TRP A 20 -0.65 -1.38 18.79
CA TRP A 20 -0.07 -1.96 17.59
C TRP A 20 0.92 -0.98 16.99
N ALA A 21 2.18 -1.42 16.90
CA ALA A 21 3.29 -0.55 16.53
C ALA A 21 4.13 -1.14 15.40
N SER A 22 4.86 -0.27 14.72
CA SER A 22 6.00 -0.61 13.86
C SER A 22 7.21 0.22 14.31
N SER A 23 8.43 -0.22 14.00
CA SER A 23 9.65 0.53 14.32
C SER A 23 10.49 0.96 13.12
N SER A 24 11.34 1.96 13.34
CA SER A 24 12.54 2.23 12.55
C SER A 24 13.70 2.69 13.41
N GLU A 25 14.92 2.45 12.94
CA GLU A 25 16.14 2.84 13.64
C GLU A 25 16.90 3.91 12.84
N SER A 26 17.31 4.98 13.53
CA SER A 26 17.94 6.17 12.94
C SER A 26 19.06 5.83 11.96
N PHE A 27 20.06 5.06 12.39
CA PHE A 27 21.19 4.69 11.53
C PHE A 27 20.79 3.72 10.40
N LYS A 28 19.67 3.00 10.53
CA LYS A 28 19.22 2.05 9.51
C LYS A 28 18.45 2.72 8.37
N VAL A 29 17.74 3.82 8.64
CA VAL A 29 16.78 4.40 7.68
C VAL A 29 16.99 5.87 7.33
N GLU A 30 17.57 6.70 8.21
CA GLU A 30 17.57 8.15 8.01
C GLU A 30 18.37 8.60 6.78
N GLY A 31 19.60 8.11 6.63
CA GLY A 31 20.55 8.66 5.66
C GLY A 31 21.05 10.05 6.04
N GLY A 32 21.51 10.83 5.07
CA GLY A 32 21.99 12.20 5.26
C GLY A 32 23.11 12.26 6.32
N TRP A 33 24.09 11.36 6.22
CA TRP A 33 25.05 11.09 7.30
C TRP A 33 25.90 12.30 7.71
N ALA A 34 26.15 13.24 6.78
CA ALA A 34 26.90 14.48 6.98
C ALA A 34 26.06 15.74 6.69
N GLU A 35 24.75 15.59 6.48
CA GLU A 35 23.87 16.71 6.16
C GLU A 35 23.52 17.53 7.40
N ASP A 36 23.30 18.83 7.17
CA ASP A 36 22.86 19.78 8.20
C ASP A 36 23.70 19.78 9.50
N GLY A 37 24.98 19.47 9.35
CA GLY A 37 25.95 19.48 10.44
C GLY A 37 25.89 18.25 11.35
N LYS A 38 25.21 17.16 10.94
CA LYS A 38 25.30 15.88 11.66
C LYS A 38 26.75 15.44 11.81
N GLY A 39 27.12 15.00 13.01
CA GLY A 39 28.42 14.39 13.28
C GLY A 39 28.51 12.94 12.80
N GLU A 40 29.74 12.48 12.60
CA GLU A 40 30.03 11.06 12.35
C GLU A 40 29.59 10.23 13.56
N SER A 41 28.87 9.14 13.33
CA SER A 41 28.56 8.10 14.31
C SER A 41 29.50 6.91 14.15
N ILE A 42 29.50 6.00 15.14
CA ILE A 42 30.31 4.78 15.06
C ILE A 42 29.95 3.89 13.87
N TRP A 43 28.69 3.91 13.40
CA TRP A 43 28.25 3.14 12.24
C TRP A 43 28.67 3.79 10.91
N ASP A 44 28.73 5.13 10.86
CA ASP A 44 29.27 5.84 9.69
C ASP A 44 30.74 5.42 9.48
N ARG A 45 31.57 5.51 10.54
CA ARG A 45 32.98 5.09 10.49
C ARG A 45 33.14 3.62 10.12
N PHE A 46 32.31 2.76 10.72
CA PHE A 46 32.36 1.32 10.47
C PHE A 46 32.05 0.99 9.01
N GLY A 47 31.03 1.63 8.42
CA GLY A 47 30.69 1.50 7.01
C GLY A 47 31.78 2.04 6.09
N HIS A 48 32.31 3.24 6.37
CA HIS A 48 33.36 3.89 5.56
C HIS A 48 34.70 3.12 5.58
N TYR A 49 34.95 2.32 6.62
CA TYR A 49 36.10 1.41 6.68
C TYR A 49 35.86 0.08 5.94
N GLY A 50 34.71 -0.11 5.30
CA GLY A 50 34.39 -1.34 4.57
C GLY A 50 34.17 -2.55 5.48
N LEU A 51 33.75 -2.33 6.73
CA LEU A 51 33.55 -3.41 7.70
C LEU A 51 32.13 -4.02 7.64
N ALA A 52 31.22 -3.40 6.89
CA ALA A 52 29.92 -3.95 6.57
C ALA A 52 29.96 -4.83 5.30
N PHE A 53 28.99 -5.72 5.16
CA PHE A 53 28.84 -6.60 4.01
C PHE A 53 28.88 -5.81 2.69
N ALA A 54 29.64 -6.34 1.73
CA ALA A 54 29.85 -5.73 0.42
C ALA A 54 30.30 -4.25 0.45
N ASN A 55 30.99 -3.83 1.53
CA ASN A 55 31.44 -2.45 1.76
C ASN A 55 30.30 -1.41 1.67
N GLN A 56 29.07 -1.82 1.97
CA GLN A 56 27.91 -0.93 1.92
C GLN A 56 27.93 0.06 3.09
N THR A 57 27.37 1.24 2.86
CA THR A 57 27.26 2.32 3.86
C THR A 57 25.79 2.68 4.13
N ALA A 58 25.55 3.34 5.26
CA ALA A 58 24.24 3.89 5.62
C ALA A 58 24.09 5.36 5.20
N ASP A 59 24.92 5.84 4.26
CA ASP A 59 25.02 7.26 3.91
C ASP A 59 23.69 7.83 3.40
N LEU A 60 23.03 7.07 2.52
CA LEU A 60 21.68 7.35 2.00
C LEU A 60 20.61 6.53 2.73
N ALA A 61 20.90 5.27 3.05
CA ALA A 61 19.94 4.34 3.67
C ALA A 61 18.58 4.34 2.94
N CYS A 62 17.49 4.66 3.65
CA CYS A 62 16.14 4.76 3.07
C CYS A 62 15.74 6.20 2.74
N ASP A 63 16.64 7.14 3.03
CA ASP A 63 16.43 8.57 2.88
C ASP A 63 15.21 9.08 3.68
N SER A 64 14.95 8.49 4.85
CA SER A 64 13.87 8.90 5.76
C SER A 64 14.08 10.30 6.33
N TYR A 65 15.30 10.84 6.30
CA TYR A 65 15.59 12.23 6.64
C TYR A 65 14.79 13.21 5.76
N HIS A 66 14.61 12.89 4.49
CA HIS A 66 13.88 13.72 3.52
C HIS A 66 12.42 13.30 3.32
N LYS A 67 12.01 12.12 3.83
CA LYS A 67 10.76 11.46 3.44
C LYS A 67 9.76 11.23 4.59
N VAL A 68 9.79 12.10 5.61
CA VAL A 68 8.86 12.08 6.76
C VAL A 68 7.40 11.86 6.35
N ASP A 69 6.89 12.66 5.40
CA ASP A 69 5.49 12.61 5.00
C ASP A 69 5.13 11.29 4.31
N TYR A 70 6.10 10.66 3.62
CA TYR A 70 5.95 9.36 2.99
C TYR A 70 5.90 8.25 4.05
N ASP A 71 6.84 8.24 4.99
CA ASP A 71 6.92 7.23 6.05
C ASP A 71 5.68 7.25 6.97
N VAL A 72 5.23 8.43 7.38
CA VAL A 72 4.00 8.61 8.17
C VAL A 72 2.77 8.13 7.41
N TYR A 73 2.75 8.33 6.10
CA TYR A 73 1.67 7.87 5.26
C TYR A 73 1.64 6.34 5.11
N LEU A 74 2.78 5.65 5.11
CA LEU A 74 2.84 4.19 5.20
C LEU A 74 2.28 3.67 6.52
N LEU A 75 2.63 4.33 7.64
CA LEU A 75 2.11 3.97 8.97
C LEU A 75 0.58 4.06 9.03
N ARG A 76 -0.02 5.08 8.40
CA ARG A 76 -1.49 5.16 8.25
C ARG A 76 -2.07 3.98 7.47
N GLY A 77 -1.39 3.53 6.41
CA GLY A 77 -1.79 2.35 5.63
C GLY A 77 -1.73 1.03 6.41
N LEU A 78 -0.79 0.93 7.36
CA LEU A 78 -0.72 -0.19 8.31
C LEU A 78 -1.78 -0.11 9.41
N HIS A 79 -2.43 1.03 9.60
CA HIS A 79 -3.37 1.32 10.70
C HIS A 79 -2.75 1.21 12.11
N VAL A 80 -1.42 1.28 12.23
CA VAL A 80 -0.77 1.32 13.54
C VAL A 80 -1.19 2.57 14.30
N ASN A 81 -1.40 2.43 15.61
CA ASN A 81 -1.69 3.55 16.49
C ASN A 81 -0.44 4.12 17.15
N THR A 82 0.70 3.44 17.00
CA THR A 82 1.95 3.75 17.67
C THR A 82 3.12 3.60 16.71
N TYR A 83 4.11 4.50 16.76
CA TYR A 83 5.35 4.36 15.99
C TYR A 83 6.58 4.54 16.87
N GLN A 84 7.48 3.56 16.83
CA GLN A 84 8.72 3.57 17.59
C GLN A 84 9.90 3.96 16.69
N PHE A 85 10.57 5.07 17.00
CA PHE A 85 11.78 5.47 16.27
C PHE A 85 12.89 5.90 17.23
N SER A 86 14.14 5.92 16.76
CA SER A 86 15.26 6.44 17.54
C SER A 86 15.69 7.83 17.08
N ILE A 87 16.22 8.62 18.02
CA ILE A 87 16.89 9.88 17.72
C ILE A 87 18.38 9.60 17.53
N SER A 88 18.96 10.10 16.45
CA SER A 88 20.39 10.03 16.25
C SER A 88 21.12 11.03 17.12
N TRP A 89 21.86 10.52 18.10
CA TRP A 89 22.64 11.36 19.01
C TRP A 89 23.64 12.22 18.23
N ALA A 90 24.35 11.66 17.24
CA ALA A 90 25.29 12.41 16.42
C ALA A 90 24.63 13.49 15.55
N ARG A 91 23.33 13.36 15.25
CA ARG A 91 22.55 14.40 14.54
C ARG A 91 22.13 15.54 15.47
N ILE A 92 21.83 15.24 16.73
CA ILE A 92 21.47 16.25 17.74
C ILE A 92 22.71 16.95 18.30
N PHE A 93 23.69 16.19 18.78
CA PHE A 93 24.99 16.66 19.28
C PHE A 93 26.13 16.04 18.44
N PRO A 94 26.57 16.71 17.36
CA PRO A 94 27.67 16.27 16.50
C PRO A 94 28.97 15.89 17.23
N SER A 95 29.37 16.62 18.28
CA SER A 95 30.53 16.25 19.10
C SER A 95 30.18 15.28 20.25
N GLY A 96 28.90 14.93 20.38
CA GLY A 96 28.32 14.20 21.50
C GLY A 96 27.97 15.04 22.72
N HIS A 97 28.42 16.30 22.78
CA HIS A 97 28.13 17.22 23.87
C HIS A 97 27.15 18.33 23.47
N ARG A 98 26.36 18.81 24.43
CA ARG A 98 25.32 19.83 24.24
C ARG A 98 25.82 21.11 23.54
N GLY A 99 27.07 21.50 23.76
CA GLY A 99 27.66 22.68 23.12
C GLY A 99 27.77 22.61 21.58
N SER A 100 27.62 21.41 20.99
CA SER A 100 27.63 21.22 19.53
C SER A 100 26.22 21.19 18.90
N GLN A 101 25.16 21.43 19.67
CA GLN A 101 23.79 21.15 19.25
C GLN A 101 23.43 21.68 17.84
N SER A 102 22.87 20.78 17.02
CA SER A 102 22.33 21.12 15.70
C SER A 102 20.82 21.36 15.80
N GLU A 103 20.40 22.61 15.59
CA GLU A 103 18.97 22.95 15.56
C GLU A 103 18.26 22.32 14.35
N LYS A 104 18.95 22.19 13.22
CA LYS A 104 18.38 21.52 12.04
C LYS A 104 18.11 20.04 12.31
N GLY A 105 19.04 19.36 12.97
CA GLY A 105 18.85 17.99 13.44
C GLY A 105 17.65 17.85 14.38
N ALA A 106 17.48 18.79 15.31
CA ALA A 106 16.31 18.80 16.20
C ALA A 106 14.99 19.06 15.46
N LEU A 107 14.98 19.99 14.50
CA LEU A 107 13.80 20.33 13.68
C LEU A 107 13.31 19.16 12.82
N TYR A 108 14.19 18.27 12.37
CA TYR A 108 13.79 17.04 11.69
C TYR A 108 12.89 16.17 12.58
N TYR A 109 13.29 15.92 13.83
CA TYR A 109 12.48 15.13 14.75
C TYR A 109 11.22 15.86 15.19
N ASP A 110 11.22 17.19 15.29
CA ASP A 110 9.99 17.97 15.47
C ASP A 110 9.01 17.74 14.33
N LYS A 111 9.49 17.77 13.07
CA LYS A 111 8.67 17.50 11.89
C LYS A 111 8.07 16.09 11.94
N LEU A 112 8.89 15.08 12.24
CA LEU A 112 8.43 13.69 12.35
C LEU A 112 7.39 13.52 13.46
N ILE A 113 7.66 14.03 14.67
CA ILE A 113 6.76 13.93 15.82
C ILE A 113 5.42 14.61 15.52
N ASN A 114 5.45 15.81 14.95
CA ASN A 114 4.23 16.53 14.59
C ASN A 114 3.43 15.77 13.53
N ALA A 115 4.08 15.29 12.47
CA ALA A 115 3.41 14.53 11.42
C ALA A 115 2.75 13.23 11.93
N LEU A 116 3.39 12.54 12.89
CA LEU A 116 2.81 11.37 13.56
C LEU A 116 1.54 11.75 14.35
N ILE A 117 1.61 12.79 15.17
CA ILE A 117 0.49 13.25 16.01
C ILE A 117 -0.67 13.74 15.14
N ASP A 118 -0.40 14.52 14.09
CA ASP A 118 -1.40 15.00 13.14
C ASP A 118 -2.09 13.85 12.39
N SER A 119 -1.42 12.69 12.32
CA SER A 119 -1.94 11.45 11.74
C SER A 119 -2.61 10.51 12.76
N GLY A 120 -2.73 10.92 14.02
CA GLY A 120 -3.31 10.11 15.10
C GLY A 120 -2.41 8.97 15.60
N ILE A 121 -1.10 9.03 15.32
CA ILE A 121 -0.12 8.00 15.68
C ILE A 121 0.70 8.49 16.88
N GLN A 122 0.77 7.68 17.93
CA GLN A 122 1.53 8.00 19.14
C GLN A 122 3.04 7.77 18.93
N PRO A 123 3.89 8.79 19.12
CA PRO A 123 5.34 8.63 19.01
C PRO A 123 5.92 7.96 20.26
N VAL A 124 6.77 6.94 20.03
CA VAL A 124 7.62 6.29 21.03
C VAL A 124 9.06 6.53 20.64
N VAL A 125 9.81 7.19 21.51
CA VAL A 125 11.18 7.60 21.17
C VAL A 125 12.20 6.75 21.91
N THR A 126 13.17 6.23 21.16
CA THR A 126 14.38 5.60 21.72
C THR A 126 15.53 6.60 21.68
N LEU A 127 16.11 6.93 22.84
CA LEU A 127 17.20 7.91 22.92
C LEU A 127 18.50 7.37 22.32
N TYR A 128 18.83 6.11 22.56
CA TYR A 128 20.06 5.51 22.01
C TYR A 128 19.78 4.17 21.35
N HIS A 129 20.11 4.08 20.07
CA HIS A 129 19.98 2.87 19.26
C HIS A 129 21.27 2.60 18.47
N TRP A 130 22.35 2.38 19.22
CA TRP A 130 23.67 1.92 18.74
C TRP A 130 24.50 2.95 17.94
N ASP A 131 23.99 4.15 17.73
CA ASP A 131 24.55 5.16 16.82
C ASP A 131 25.32 6.27 17.56
N LEU A 132 26.27 5.83 18.38
CA LEU A 132 27.01 6.73 19.26
C LEU A 132 27.87 7.72 18.46
N PRO A 133 27.96 9.01 18.85
CA PRO A 133 28.82 9.98 18.17
C PRO A 133 30.28 9.54 18.19
N GLN A 134 30.96 9.61 17.05
CA GLN A 134 32.34 9.18 16.90
C GLN A 134 33.33 10.14 17.61
N ALA A 135 32.95 11.35 18.00
CA ALA A 135 33.82 12.20 18.83
C ALA A 135 34.05 11.59 20.24
N LEU A 136 32.98 11.39 21.02
CA LEU A 136 32.75 10.14 21.76
C LEU A 136 33.97 9.34 22.32
N GLN A 137 34.43 8.35 21.55
CA GLN A 137 35.24 7.15 21.92
C GLN A 137 36.54 7.09 21.22
N ASP A 138 36.76 8.04 20.33
CA ASP A 138 38.11 8.51 20.21
C ASP A 138 38.60 8.93 21.65
N CYS A 139 37.69 9.19 22.62
CA CYS A 139 37.94 9.34 24.07
C CYS A 139 37.47 8.18 25.02
N GLY A 140 37.21 6.94 24.54
CA GLY A 140 36.78 5.78 25.34
C GLY A 140 35.26 5.45 25.45
N ARG A 141 34.31 6.41 25.39
CA ARG A 141 32.82 6.20 25.45
C ARG A 141 32.37 5.27 26.58
N TRP A 142 31.69 4.17 26.26
CA TRP A 142 30.98 3.33 27.22
C TRP A 142 31.91 2.68 28.23
N THR A 143 33.20 2.57 27.96
CA THR A 143 34.19 2.09 28.95
C THR A 143 34.65 3.17 29.92
N ASN A 144 34.31 4.44 29.69
CA ASN A 144 34.63 5.57 30.56
C ASN A 144 33.38 6.04 31.33
N ALA A 145 33.48 6.15 32.66
CA ALA A 145 32.35 6.53 33.52
C ALA A 145 31.79 7.94 33.24
N SER A 146 32.56 8.84 32.60
CA SER A 146 32.08 10.18 32.23
C SER A 146 30.93 10.17 31.21
N ILE A 147 30.72 9.06 30.49
CA ILE A 147 29.59 8.88 29.57
C ILE A 147 28.24 8.95 30.29
N VAL A 148 28.20 8.65 31.59
CA VAL A 148 26.96 8.68 32.39
C VAL A 148 26.38 10.09 32.42
N GLU A 149 27.20 11.09 32.75
CA GLU A 149 26.76 12.49 32.75
C GLU A 149 26.52 13.01 31.32
N THR A 150 27.34 12.58 30.36
CA THR A 150 27.18 12.99 28.95
C THR A 150 25.86 12.50 28.35
N PHE A 151 25.46 11.25 28.64
CA PHE A 151 24.17 10.70 28.21
C PHE A 151 23.00 11.36 28.95
N LYS A 152 23.16 11.64 30.25
CA LYS A 152 22.16 12.36 31.04
C LYS A 152 21.87 13.75 30.47
N ASP A 153 22.88 14.50 30.06
CA ASP A 153 22.73 15.81 29.42
C ASP A 153 21.99 15.75 28.07
N TYR A 154 22.24 14.68 27.31
CA TYR A 154 21.55 14.38 26.05
C TYR A 154 20.09 14.00 26.28
N ALA A 155 19.82 13.11 27.23
CA ALA A 155 18.46 12.74 27.62
C ALA A 155 17.66 13.95 28.11
N ASP A 156 18.25 14.79 28.97
CA ASP A 156 17.67 16.05 29.45
C ASP A 156 17.26 16.97 28.29
N PHE A 157 18.10 17.10 27.26
CA PHE A 157 17.77 17.88 26.07
C PHE A 157 16.57 17.28 25.31
N CYS A 158 16.60 15.98 25.04
CA CYS A 158 15.52 15.30 24.32
C CYS A 158 14.18 15.41 25.07
N PHE A 159 14.17 15.21 26.39
CA PHE A 159 12.97 15.37 27.21
C PHE A 159 12.48 16.81 27.20
N SER A 160 13.39 17.78 27.28
CA SER A 160 13.04 19.20 27.24
C SER A 160 12.45 19.61 25.89
N ARG A 161 12.98 19.12 24.77
CA ARG A 161 12.58 19.56 23.42
C ARG A 161 11.33 18.84 22.91
N PHE A 162 11.20 17.55 23.18
CA PHE A 162 10.18 16.71 22.55
C PHE A 162 9.14 16.14 23.53
N GLY A 163 9.38 16.19 24.84
CA GLY A 163 8.53 15.52 25.84
C GLY A 163 7.17 16.19 26.10
N ASP A 164 6.96 17.40 25.59
CA ASP A 164 5.64 18.02 25.50
C ASP A 164 4.68 17.15 24.65
N ARG A 165 5.21 16.51 23.60
CA ARG A 165 4.48 15.67 22.63
C ARG A 165 4.73 14.16 22.82
N VAL A 166 5.93 13.76 23.20
CA VAL A 166 6.31 12.34 23.36
C VAL A 166 6.02 11.85 24.77
N LYS A 167 5.21 10.78 24.88
CA LYS A 167 4.75 10.21 26.15
C LYS A 167 5.34 8.85 26.51
N THR A 168 6.05 8.21 25.59
CA THR A 168 6.75 6.95 25.87
C THR A 168 8.18 7.02 25.39
N TRP A 169 9.11 6.70 26.28
CA TRP A 169 10.55 6.80 26.04
C TRP A 169 11.25 5.48 26.35
N ASN A 170 12.08 5.00 25.42
CA ASN A 170 13.12 4.01 25.70
C ASN A 170 14.45 4.76 25.86
N THR A 171 15.20 4.53 26.92
CA THR A 171 16.55 5.10 27.03
C THR A 171 17.53 4.39 26.10
N PHE A 172 17.46 3.05 26.04
CA PHE A 172 18.31 2.19 25.23
C PHE A 172 17.43 1.17 24.50
N SER A 173 17.86 0.78 23.29
CA SER A 173 17.39 -0.42 22.60
C SER A 173 18.50 -1.45 22.49
N SER A 174 18.22 -2.68 22.91
CA SER A 174 19.11 -3.84 22.85
C SER A 174 20.52 -3.56 23.39
N PRO A 175 20.69 -3.04 24.61
CA PRO A 175 22.00 -2.65 25.15
C PRO A 175 22.96 -3.83 25.33
N TRP A 176 22.43 -5.06 25.46
CA TRP A 176 23.27 -6.26 25.47
C TRP A 176 23.99 -6.45 24.14
N VAL A 177 23.37 -6.12 22.99
CA VAL A 177 24.05 -6.19 21.69
C VAL A 177 25.22 -5.20 21.62
N VAL A 178 25.06 -3.99 22.17
CA VAL A 178 26.15 -3.01 22.24
C VAL A 178 27.31 -3.55 23.09
N SER A 179 27.01 -4.09 24.28
CA SER A 179 28.02 -4.68 25.16
C SER A 179 28.70 -5.92 24.55
N HIS A 180 27.91 -6.87 24.06
CA HIS A 180 28.34 -8.15 23.53
C HIS A 180 29.02 -8.00 22.17
N ALA A 181 28.30 -7.51 21.16
CA ALA A 181 28.80 -7.44 19.79
C ALA A 181 29.72 -6.22 19.54
N GLY A 182 29.50 -5.11 20.25
CA GLY A 182 30.29 -3.89 20.07
C GLY A 182 31.60 -3.87 20.86
N TYR A 183 31.59 -4.34 22.12
CA TYR A 183 32.75 -4.29 23.02
C TYR A 183 33.34 -5.66 23.40
N GLY A 184 32.61 -6.75 23.16
CA GLY A 184 33.07 -8.12 23.46
C GLY A 184 33.62 -8.87 22.25
N THR A 185 32.76 -9.21 21.26
CA THR A 185 33.17 -9.93 20.03
C THR A 185 33.78 -8.99 18.98
N GLY A 186 33.44 -7.71 19.03
CA GLY A 186 33.81 -6.70 18.02
C GLY A 186 33.17 -6.94 16.65
N GLU A 187 32.05 -7.66 16.58
CA GLU A 187 31.31 -7.88 15.34
C GLU A 187 30.48 -6.67 14.89
N HIS A 188 30.07 -5.82 15.83
CA HIS A 188 29.38 -4.57 15.57
C HIS A 188 30.30 -3.38 15.88
N ALA A 189 29.94 -2.20 15.37
CA ALA A 189 30.60 -0.96 15.79
C ALA A 189 30.54 -0.83 17.34
N PRO A 190 31.63 -0.41 18.01
CA PRO A 190 32.89 0.13 17.47
C PRO A 190 33.97 -0.91 17.12
N GLY A 191 33.67 -2.22 17.17
CA GLY A 191 34.61 -3.29 16.79
C GLY A 191 35.63 -3.65 17.86
N VAL A 192 35.34 -3.37 19.14
CA VAL A 192 36.23 -3.68 20.26
C VAL A 192 36.08 -5.15 20.66
N LYS A 193 37.21 -5.84 20.82
CA LYS A 193 37.29 -7.29 21.11
C LYS A 193 37.81 -7.55 22.52
N ASP A 194 37.04 -7.17 23.54
CA ASP A 194 37.46 -7.31 24.94
C ASP A 194 36.29 -7.71 25.87
N TYR A 195 36.19 -9.02 26.09
CA TYR A 195 35.28 -9.60 27.09
C TYR A 195 35.83 -9.63 28.52
N VAL A 196 37.08 -9.24 28.74
CA VAL A 196 37.63 -9.23 30.10
C VAL A 196 37.17 -7.97 30.81
N VAL A 197 37.31 -6.80 30.18
CA VAL A 197 37.03 -5.50 30.81
C VAL A 197 35.98 -4.71 30.05
N ALA A 198 36.18 -4.44 28.76
CA ALA A 198 35.39 -3.45 28.03
C ALA A 198 33.90 -3.75 27.98
N SER A 199 33.50 -4.99 27.68
CA SER A 199 32.08 -5.40 27.66
C SER A 199 31.41 -5.19 29.02
N TYR A 200 32.07 -5.60 30.10
CA TYR A 200 31.52 -5.45 31.47
C TYR A 200 31.45 -3.98 31.92
N GLN A 201 32.48 -3.20 31.63
CA GLN A 201 32.50 -1.77 31.95
C GLN A 201 31.46 -0.98 31.14
N ALA A 202 31.28 -1.33 29.86
CA ALA A 202 30.25 -0.76 29.01
C ALA A 202 28.84 -1.05 29.54
N THR A 203 28.56 -2.31 29.90
CA THR A 203 27.27 -2.69 30.53
C THR A 203 27.02 -1.88 31.80
N HIS A 204 28.02 -1.81 32.68
CA HIS A 204 27.92 -1.08 33.95
C HIS A 204 27.59 0.40 33.76
N ASN A 205 28.27 1.07 32.82
CA ASN A 205 28.01 2.48 32.53
C ASN A 205 26.66 2.70 31.83
N MET A 206 26.22 1.80 30.93
CA MET A 206 24.90 1.91 30.29
C MET A 206 23.75 1.80 31.30
N ILE A 207 23.86 0.90 32.31
CA ILE A 207 22.86 0.78 33.38
C ILE A 207 22.79 2.08 34.20
N LYS A 208 23.94 2.65 34.56
CA LYS A 208 24.02 3.94 35.28
C LYS A 208 23.44 5.09 34.45
N SER A 209 23.77 5.15 33.16
CA SER A 209 23.21 6.11 32.19
C SER A 209 21.70 6.01 32.08
N HIS A 210 21.14 4.78 32.03
CA HIS A 210 19.70 4.55 32.02
C HIS A 210 19.05 5.09 33.30
N ALA A 211 19.59 4.75 34.48
CA ALA A 211 19.07 5.21 35.75
C ALA A 211 19.07 6.74 35.85
N GLU A 212 20.17 7.40 35.48
CA GLU A 212 20.25 8.87 35.50
C GLU A 212 19.27 9.53 34.52
N ALA A 213 19.08 8.98 33.32
CA ALA A 213 18.08 9.48 32.38
C ALA A 213 16.64 9.31 32.92
N TRP A 214 16.31 8.17 33.55
CA TRP A 214 15.02 7.98 34.19
C TRP A 214 14.78 9.00 35.31
N HIS A 215 15.79 9.24 36.15
CA HIS A 215 15.68 10.20 37.25
C HIS A 215 15.55 11.64 36.75
N VAL A 216 16.30 12.03 35.71
CA VAL A 216 16.10 13.34 35.06
C VAL A 216 14.65 13.50 34.61
N TYR A 217 14.07 12.50 33.94
CA TYR A 217 12.67 12.54 33.54
C TYR A 217 11.74 12.65 34.74
N ASN A 218 11.93 11.79 35.73
CA ASN A 218 11.08 11.71 36.91
C ASN A 218 11.08 13.00 37.73
N GLU A 219 12.26 13.58 37.96
CA GLU A 219 12.47 14.74 38.82
C GLU A 219 12.07 16.05 38.12
N LYS A 220 12.36 16.20 36.81
CA LYS A 220 12.16 17.47 36.09
C LYS A 220 10.90 17.51 35.22
N TYR A 221 10.52 16.41 34.59
CA TYR A 221 9.59 16.44 33.45
C TYR A 221 8.30 15.66 33.67
N ARG A 222 8.31 14.56 34.45
CA ARG A 222 7.16 13.66 34.60
C ARG A 222 5.90 14.39 35.08
N LYS A 223 6.04 15.32 36.02
CA LYS A 223 4.90 16.09 36.57
C LYS A 223 4.21 16.97 35.53
N THR A 224 4.94 17.52 34.57
CA THR A 224 4.40 18.44 33.56
C THR A 224 4.05 17.73 32.25
N GLN A 225 4.80 16.68 31.90
CA GLN A 225 4.66 15.97 30.64
C GLN A 225 3.82 14.70 30.73
N GLY A 226 3.76 14.04 31.89
CA GLY A 226 2.92 12.86 32.13
C GLY A 226 3.33 11.58 31.40
N GLY A 227 4.55 11.51 30.85
CA GLY A 227 5.02 10.33 30.10
C GLY A 227 5.64 9.24 30.97
N ARG A 228 6.08 8.17 30.30
CA ARG A 228 6.70 6.97 30.85
C ARG A 228 8.08 6.73 30.23
N VAL A 229 9.02 6.26 31.03
CA VAL A 229 10.39 5.92 30.65
C VAL A 229 10.66 4.45 30.98
N GLY A 230 11.15 3.71 30.00
CA GLY A 230 11.58 2.33 30.12
C GLY A 230 12.88 2.09 29.36
N ILE A 231 13.21 0.81 29.21
CA ILE A 231 14.38 0.33 28.48
C ILE A 231 13.97 -0.90 27.65
N ALA A 232 14.40 -0.95 26.39
CA ALA A 232 14.13 -2.07 25.50
C ALA A 232 15.30 -3.06 25.58
N LEU A 233 15.10 -4.17 26.28
CA LEU A 233 16.09 -5.22 26.50
C LEU A 233 15.90 -6.34 25.47
N ASN A 234 17.00 -6.84 24.90
CA ASN A 234 16.94 -8.00 24.02
C ASN A 234 17.17 -9.30 24.79
N SER A 235 16.41 -10.35 24.46
CA SER A 235 16.66 -11.69 24.98
C SER A 235 16.12 -12.77 24.06
N ASP A 236 16.92 -13.83 23.89
CA ASP A 236 16.45 -15.12 23.42
C ASP A 236 15.69 -15.83 24.56
N TRP A 237 14.84 -16.80 24.23
CA TRP A 237 14.41 -17.80 25.23
C TRP A 237 15.43 -18.94 25.29
N ALA A 238 15.76 -19.40 26.49
CA ALA A 238 16.66 -20.53 26.70
C ALA A 238 15.88 -21.75 27.17
N GLU A 239 15.87 -22.79 26.34
CA GLU A 239 15.25 -24.07 26.63
C GLU A 239 16.34 -25.09 26.99
N PRO A 240 16.24 -25.84 28.11
CA PRO A 240 17.22 -26.88 28.41
C PRO A 240 17.15 -28.00 27.37
N VAL A 241 18.31 -28.47 26.92
CA VAL A 241 18.41 -29.59 25.96
C VAL A 241 17.76 -30.85 26.49
N ASP A 242 18.08 -31.17 27.75
CA ASP A 242 17.45 -32.25 28.48
C ASP A 242 16.78 -31.68 29.75
N PRO A 243 15.44 -31.48 29.73
CA PRO A 243 14.71 -30.97 30.88
C PRO A 243 14.68 -31.96 32.06
N SER A 244 15.17 -33.20 31.91
CA SER A 244 15.33 -34.14 33.02
C SER A 244 16.68 -34.00 33.73
N ARG A 245 17.64 -33.26 33.14
CA ARG A 245 18.96 -33.01 33.72
C ARG A 245 18.99 -31.64 34.42
N PRO A 246 19.10 -31.60 35.76
CA PRO A 246 19.13 -30.33 36.50
C PRO A 246 20.27 -29.38 36.07
N GLU A 247 21.38 -29.95 35.60
CA GLU A 247 22.54 -29.20 35.08
C GLU A 247 22.18 -28.37 33.85
N ASP A 248 21.39 -28.93 32.92
CA ASP A 248 20.98 -28.25 31.70
C ASP A 248 19.92 -27.18 31.99
N ILE A 249 19.02 -27.43 32.96
CA ILE A 249 18.10 -26.41 33.49
C ILE A 249 18.88 -25.23 34.09
N ALA A 250 19.86 -25.51 34.95
CA ALA A 250 20.70 -24.48 35.56
C ALA A 250 21.54 -23.73 34.50
N ALA A 251 21.97 -24.40 33.43
CA ALA A 251 22.67 -23.76 32.32
C ALA A 251 21.74 -22.83 31.51
N ALA A 252 20.49 -23.24 31.26
CA ALA A 252 19.49 -22.40 30.60
C ALA A 252 19.16 -21.15 31.42
N ASP A 253 19.01 -21.27 32.75
CA ASP A 253 18.87 -20.10 33.63
C ASP A 253 20.11 -19.21 33.57
N ARG A 254 21.33 -19.75 33.73
CA ARG A 254 22.56 -18.97 33.59
C ARG A 254 22.64 -18.24 32.25
N TYR A 255 22.24 -18.86 31.14
CA TYR A 255 22.18 -18.20 29.84
C TYR A 255 21.27 -16.95 29.90
N LEU A 256 20.06 -17.07 30.44
CA LEU A 256 19.13 -15.94 30.60
C LEU A 256 19.71 -14.86 31.52
N GLN A 257 20.41 -15.24 32.60
CA GLN A 257 21.05 -14.28 33.51
C GLN A 257 22.23 -13.54 32.84
N PHE A 258 23.03 -14.21 32.01
CA PHE A 258 24.14 -13.60 31.25
C PHE A 258 23.68 -12.76 30.04
N MET A 259 22.39 -12.79 29.70
CA MET A 259 21.80 -12.01 28.61
C MET A 259 20.82 -10.95 29.12
N LEU A 260 19.67 -11.40 29.63
CA LEU A 260 18.60 -10.54 30.12
C LEU A 260 18.89 -10.05 31.55
N GLY A 261 19.24 -10.97 32.46
CA GLY A 261 19.43 -10.67 33.88
C GLY A 261 20.55 -9.66 34.14
N TRP A 262 21.56 -9.62 33.27
CA TRP A 262 22.68 -8.69 33.34
C TRP A 262 22.22 -7.22 33.34
N PHE A 263 21.13 -6.91 32.65
CA PHE A 263 20.52 -5.57 32.63
C PHE A 263 19.22 -5.51 33.46
N ALA A 264 18.38 -6.55 33.40
CA ALA A 264 17.08 -6.55 34.05
C ALA A 264 17.16 -6.61 35.58
N HIS A 265 18.07 -7.41 36.14
CA HIS A 265 18.13 -7.62 37.59
C HIS A 265 18.49 -6.34 38.37
N PRO A 266 19.50 -5.55 37.95
CA PRO A 266 19.77 -4.27 38.60
C PRO A 266 18.56 -3.33 38.59
N ILE A 267 17.80 -3.29 37.50
CA ILE A 267 16.69 -2.34 37.32
C ILE A 267 15.44 -2.81 38.08
N PHE A 268 15.11 -4.10 38.03
CA PHE A 268 13.79 -4.60 38.46
C PHE A 268 13.77 -5.36 39.79
N VAL A 269 14.94 -5.72 40.35
CA VAL A 269 14.99 -6.60 41.53
C VAL A 269 15.56 -5.90 42.76
N ASP A 270 16.84 -5.52 42.75
CA ASP A 270 17.49 -5.02 43.98
C ASP A 270 18.63 -3.99 43.76
N GLY A 271 18.79 -3.49 42.53
CA GLY A 271 19.84 -2.53 42.20
C GLY A 271 21.19 -3.15 41.83
N ASP A 272 21.36 -4.47 41.96
CA ASP A 272 22.64 -5.15 41.75
C ASP A 272 22.57 -6.22 40.65
N TYR A 273 23.72 -6.72 40.23
CA TYR A 273 23.80 -7.85 39.30
C TYR A 273 23.27 -9.15 39.93
N PRO A 274 22.75 -10.09 39.13
CA PRO A 274 22.22 -11.35 39.64
C PRO A 274 23.24 -12.09 40.51
N ALA A 275 22.80 -12.66 41.64
CA ALA A 275 23.70 -13.39 42.54
C ALA A 275 24.38 -14.58 41.83
N ALA A 276 23.61 -15.35 41.05
CA ALA A 276 24.13 -16.47 40.27
C ALA A 276 25.20 -16.04 39.26
N PHE A 277 25.03 -14.87 38.63
CA PHE A 277 26.00 -14.29 37.70
C PHE A 277 27.31 -13.92 38.38
N LYS A 278 27.25 -13.24 39.54
CA LYS A 278 28.43 -12.87 40.34
C LYS A 278 29.17 -14.11 40.84
N THR A 279 28.46 -15.07 41.43
CA THR A 279 29.06 -16.31 41.94
C THR A 279 29.73 -17.12 40.83
N GLN A 280 29.13 -17.19 39.64
CA GLN A 280 29.72 -17.88 38.50
C GLN A 280 31.04 -17.22 38.04
N ILE A 281 31.10 -15.89 38.01
CA ILE A 281 32.32 -15.15 37.67
C ILE A 281 33.41 -15.38 38.72
N GLU A 282 33.08 -15.28 40.01
CA GLU A 282 34.03 -15.54 41.10
C GLU A 282 34.57 -16.97 41.07
N GLN A 283 33.70 -17.94 40.78
CA GLN A 283 34.10 -19.33 40.60
C GLN A 283 35.07 -19.48 39.43
N LYS A 284 34.78 -18.84 38.29
CA LYS A 284 35.65 -18.88 37.11
C LYS A 284 37.01 -18.24 37.33
N ILE A 285 37.08 -17.12 38.05
CA ILE A 285 38.35 -16.50 38.43
C ILE A 285 39.20 -17.47 39.25
N LYS A 286 38.60 -18.25 40.15
CA LYS A 286 39.30 -19.28 40.94
C LYS A 286 39.73 -20.49 40.10
N GLU A 287 38.91 -20.92 39.15
CA GLU A 287 39.21 -22.03 38.23
C GLU A 287 40.32 -21.70 37.22
N CYS A 288 40.51 -20.42 36.92
CA CYS A 288 41.42 -19.93 35.88
C CYS A 288 42.53 -19.03 36.44
N PRO A 289 43.43 -19.52 37.31
CA PRO A 289 44.42 -18.67 38.00
C PRO A 289 45.47 -18.04 37.08
N LEU A 290 45.59 -18.52 35.83
CA LEU A 290 46.55 -18.04 34.83
C LEU A 290 45.92 -17.07 33.80
N SER A 291 44.63 -16.77 33.91
CA SER A 291 43.91 -15.90 32.98
C SER A 291 42.71 -15.25 33.67
N GLU A 292 42.53 -13.94 33.55
CA GLU A 292 41.34 -13.27 34.07
C GLU A 292 40.18 -13.40 33.06
N PRO A 293 39.16 -14.25 33.32
CA PRO A 293 38.15 -14.54 32.30
C PRO A 293 37.07 -13.44 32.22
N ALA A 294 36.91 -12.63 33.26
CA ALA A 294 36.00 -11.48 33.32
C ALA A 294 36.32 -10.61 34.55
N ILE A 295 36.19 -9.28 34.41
CA ILE A 295 36.22 -8.31 35.50
C ILE A 295 34.85 -7.63 35.57
N LEU A 296 34.04 -8.01 36.57
CA LEU A 296 32.73 -7.42 36.81
C LEU A 296 32.86 -6.21 37.76
N PRO A 297 32.49 -4.99 37.34
CA PRO A 297 32.43 -3.84 38.24
C PRO A 297 31.37 -4.04 39.34
N VAL A 298 31.52 -3.35 40.46
CA VAL A 298 30.60 -3.45 41.60
C VAL A 298 29.84 -2.14 41.75
N PHE A 299 28.52 -2.21 41.89
CA PHE A 299 27.71 -1.05 42.25
C PHE A 299 27.86 -0.72 43.73
N THR A 300 28.05 0.57 44.06
CA THR A 300 28.00 1.01 45.46
C THR A 300 26.57 0.91 46.01
N ALA A 301 26.40 0.98 47.33
CA ALA A 301 25.08 0.94 47.95
C ALA A 301 24.17 2.08 47.45
N GLU A 302 24.74 3.25 47.20
CA GLU A 302 24.05 4.42 46.65
C GLU A 302 23.64 4.18 45.20
N GLU A 303 24.53 3.62 44.38
CA GLU A 303 24.24 3.28 42.98
C GLU A 303 23.14 2.23 42.88
N ARG A 304 23.20 1.17 43.68
CA ARG A 304 22.15 0.14 43.74
C ARG A 304 20.78 0.76 44.03
N LYS A 305 20.72 1.60 45.06
CA LYS A 305 19.48 2.31 45.43
C LYS A 305 19.01 3.25 44.32
N ARG A 306 19.95 3.87 43.59
CA ARG A 306 19.66 4.78 42.49
C ARG A 306 19.15 4.05 41.24
N ILE A 307 19.62 2.83 40.97
CA ILE A 307 19.23 2.03 39.79
C ILE A 307 17.92 1.28 40.02
N HIS A 308 17.68 0.78 41.23
CA HIS A 308 16.50 -0.03 41.50
C HIS A 308 15.19 0.75 41.25
N GLY A 309 14.32 0.19 40.41
CA GLY A 309 13.00 0.72 40.09
C GLY A 309 12.97 1.81 39.02
N THR A 310 14.03 1.99 38.24
CA THR A 310 14.12 3.05 37.21
C THR A 310 13.43 2.70 35.87
N ALA A 311 12.27 2.06 35.91
CA ALA A 311 11.51 1.76 34.69
C ALA A 311 10.00 1.72 34.97
N ASP A 312 9.23 2.35 34.08
CA ASP A 312 7.76 2.40 34.16
C ASP A 312 7.06 1.30 33.34
N TYR A 313 7.84 0.57 32.55
CA TYR A 313 7.45 -0.60 31.76
C TYR A 313 8.71 -1.41 31.40
N PHE A 314 8.52 -2.69 31.11
CA PHE A 314 9.57 -3.58 30.64
C PHE A 314 9.52 -3.63 29.10
N GLY A 315 10.54 -3.12 28.41
CA GLY A 315 10.65 -3.25 26.96
C GLY A 315 11.38 -4.54 26.58
N LEU A 316 10.82 -5.32 25.64
CA LEU A 316 11.39 -6.59 25.18
C LEU A 316 11.57 -6.59 23.65
N ASN A 317 12.81 -6.79 23.20
CA ASN A 317 13.14 -7.16 21.82
C ASN A 317 13.39 -8.68 21.77
N HIS A 318 12.62 -9.42 20.98
CA HIS A 318 12.71 -10.88 20.92
C HIS A 318 12.57 -11.38 19.48
N TYR A 319 13.46 -12.29 19.08
CA TYR A 319 13.50 -12.81 17.70
C TYR A 319 13.64 -14.34 17.61
N THR A 320 14.24 -15.01 18.59
CA THR A 320 14.55 -16.45 18.52
C THR A 320 14.61 -17.11 19.90
N SER A 321 14.69 -18.45 19.90
CA SER A 321 15.03 -19.25 21.08
C SER A 321 16.34 -20.00 20.89
N ARG A 322 16.85 -20.63 21.95
CA ARG A 322 18.04 -21.49 21.97
C ARG A 322 17.79 -22.74 22.80
N LEU A 323 18.36 -23.86 22.38
CA LEU A 323 18.57 -25.03 23.23
C LEU A 323 19.90 -24.84 23.97
N VAL A 324 19.90 -25.03 25.29
CA VAL A 324 21.05 -24.79 26.16
C VAL A 324 21.35 -26.01 27.01
N ASN A 325 22.61 -26.40 27.06
CA ASN A 325 23.12 -27.44 27.96
C ASN A 325 24.31 -26.94 28.77
N ASN A 326 24.57 -27.64 29.88
CA ASN A 326 25.76 -27.43 30.66
C ASN A 326 27.00 -27.88 29.88
N SER A 327 28.01 -27.02 29.81
CA SER A 327 29.27 -27.30 29.14
C SER A 327 30.42 -26.63 29.89
N VAL A 328 31.57 -27.29 29.99
CA VAL A 328 32.74 -26.70 30.65
C VAL A 328 33.38 -25.71 29.67
N GLY A 329 33.11 -24.42 29.88
CA GLY A 329 33.53 -23.33 28.99
C GLY A 329 35.02 -22.98 29.03
N GLY A 330 35.79 -23.66 29.89
CA GLY A 330 37.22 -23.39 30.09
C GLY A 330 37.47 -22.00 30.70
N CYS A 331 38.54 -21.35 30.23
CA CYS A 331 38.98 -20.01 30.67
C CYS A 331 38.82 -18.94 29.58
N THR A 332 37.99 -19.22 28.56
CA THR A 332 37.74 -18.27 27.47
C THR A 332 36.90 -17.10 27.96
N PRO A 333 37.35 -15.85 27.79
CA PRO A 333 36.56 -14.68 28.14
C PRO A 333 35.27 -14.59 27.31
N GLY A 334 34.14 -14.35 27.97
CA GLY A 334 32.83 -14.15 27.34
C GLY A 334 31.70 -15.00 27.94
N PRO A 335 30.43 -14.74 27.59
CA PRO A 335 29.28 -15.33 28.28
C PRO A 335 29.25 -16.87 28.30
N GLN A 336 29.58 -17.52 27.18
CA GLN A 336 29.59 -19.00 27.10
C GLN A 336 30.71 -19.63 27.93
N GLY A 337 31.93 -19.08 27.82
CA GLY A 337 33.11 -19.57 28.54
C GLY A 337 32.97 -19.39 30.06
N VAL A 338 32.60 -18.18 30.47
CA VAL A 338 32.39 -17.83 31.89
C VAL A 338 31.14 -18.52 32.44
N GLY A 339 30.05 -18.52 31.69
CA GLY A 339 28.75 -19.04 32.13
C GLY A 339 28.65 -20.57 32.18
N ASN A 340 29.66 -21.32 31.69
CA ASN A 340 29.63 -22.78 31.58
C ASN A 340 28.33 -23.28 30.92
N PHE A 341 28.01 -22.71 29.76
CA PHE A 341 26.88 -23.15 28.96
C PHE A 341 27.26 -23.13 27.48
N GLN A 342 26.58 -23.98 26.73
CA GLN A 342 26.62 -23.95 25.27
C GLN A 342 25.20 -23.80 24.75
N SER A 343 25.03 -22.97 23.72
CA SER A 343 23.74 -22.80 23.05
C SER A 343 23.79 -23.35 21.64
N HIS A 344 22.68 -23.92 21.19
CA HIS A 344 22.45 -24.35 19.82
C HIS A 344 21.00 -24.08 19.42
N VAL A 345 20.68 -24.37 18.17
CA VAL A 345 19.31 -24.33 17.65
C VAL A 345 18.84 -25.75 17.38
N ASP A 346 17.54 -25.98 17.52
CA ASP A 346 16.94 -27.21 17.03
C ASP A 346 16.93 -27.17 15.49
N PRO A 347 17.50 -28.17 14.80
CA PRO A 347 17.50 -28.21 13.34
C PRO A 347 16.11 -28.27 12.70
N SER A 348 15.07 -28.60 13.48
CA SER A 348 13.68 -28.60 13.00
C SER A 348 13.04 -27.21 12.96
N TRP A 349 13.64 -26.20 13.60
CA TRP A 349 13.12 -24.83 13.55
C TRP A 349 13.40 -24.19 12.20
N SER A 350 12.39 -23.50 11.66
CA SER A 350 12.53 -22.82 10.36
C SER A 350 13.62 -21.75 10.43
N SER A 351 14.61 -21.85 9.53
CA SER A 351 15.63 -20.82 9.35
C SER A 351 15.06 -19.58 8.66
N THR A 352 15.73 -18.45 8.82
CA THR A 352 15.43 -17.19 8.13
C THR A 352 16.62 -16.79 7.25
N ALA A 353 16.58 -15.61 6.61
CA ALA A 353 17.76 -15.07 5.92
C ALA A 353 18.90 -14.67 6.88
N SER A 354 18.67 -14.76 8.19
CA SER A 354 19.67 -14.57 9.22
C SER A 354 20.17 -15.91 9.75
N ASP A 355 21.50 -16.01 9.88
CA ASP A 355 22.22 -17.16 10.43
C ASP A 355 21.95 -17.39 11.92
N TRP A 356 21.42 -16.38 12.63
CA TRP A 356 21.14 -16.45 14.05
C TRP A 356 19.64 -16.46 14.42
N ILE A 357 18.72 -16.14 13.50
CA ILE A 357 17.28 -16.09 13.77
C ILE A 357 16.60 -17.35 13.24
N TYR A 358 16.02 -18.14 14.15
CA TYR A 358 15.23 -19.32 13.86
C TYR A 358 13.83 -19.17 14.47
N SER A 359 12.81 -19.60 13.74
CA SER A 359 11.42 -19.44 14.18
C SER A 359 11.08 -20.45 15.29
N ALA A 360 10.98 -19.97 16.52
CA ALA A 360 10.58 -20.73 17.70
C ALA A 360 9.54 -19.94 18.52
N PRO A 361 8.31 -19.77 17.99
CA PRO A 361 7.35 -18.80 18.51
C PRO A 361 6.98 -19.01 19.97
N TRP A 362 6.82 -20.27 20.41
CA TRP A 362 6.49 -20.63 21.79
C TRP A 362 7.51 -20.11 22.81
N GLY A 363 8.75 -19.82 22.39
CA GLY A 363 9.76 -19.22 23.24
C GLY A 363 9.40 -17.82 23.71
N LEU A 364 8.71 -17.02 22.87
CA LEU A 364 8.24 -15.69 23.25
C LEU A 364 7.28 -15.77 24.44
N ARG A 365 6.28 -16.66 24.39
CA ARG A 365 5.33 -16.85 25.50
C ARG A 365 6.04 -17.28 26.78
N ARG A 366 6.99 -18.20 26.70
CA ARG A 366 7.76 -18.66 27.86
C ARG A 366 8.61 -17.56 28.45
N LEU A 367 9.27 -16.77 27.60
CA LEU A 367 10.07 -15.63 28.03
C LEU A 367 9.20 -14.54 28.68
N LEU A 368 8.02 -14.26 28.15
CA LEU A 368 7.06 -13.33 28.75
C LEU A 368 6.62 -13.79 30.15
N ASN A 369 6.35 -15.09 30.33
CA ASN A 369 6.03 -15.67 31.64
C ASN A 369 7.22 -15.59 32.61
N TYR A 370 8.42 -15.90 32.13
CA TYR A 370 9.65 -15.79 32.90
C TYR A 370 9.85 -14.35 33.38
N ILE A 371 9.75 -13.37 32.50
CA ILE A 371 9.86 -11.94 32.85
C ILE A 371 8.80 -11.55 33.89
N SER A 372 7.55 -11.96 33.67
CA SER A 372 6.44 -11.67 34.58
C SER A 372 6.68 -12.21 35.99
N THR A 373 7.27 -13.41 36.09
CA THR A 373 7.50 -14.09 37.36
C THR A 373 8.77 -13.60 38.06
N GLU A 374 9.86 -13.47 37.32
CA GLU A 374 11.20 -13.18 37.85
C GLU A 374 11.39 -11.69 38.15
N TYR A 375 10.93 -10.80 37.27
CA TYR A 375 11.23 -9.37 37.37
C TYR A 375 10.03 -8.52 37.77
N LEU A 376 8.80 -8.94 37.46
CA LEU A 376 7.61 -8.07 37.56
C LEU A 376 6.63 -8.46 38.67
N ASN A 377 6.99 -9.45 39.51
CA ASN A 377 6.15 -9.86 40.63
C ASN A 377 6.13 -8.81 41.76
N ILE A 378 7.27 -8.11 41.95
CA ILE A 378 7.40 -7.01 42.93
C ILE A 378 7.13 -5.66 42.24
N ILE A 379 7.88 -5.33 41.19
CA ILE A 379 7.70 -4.10 40.42
C ILE A 379 6.67 -4.35 39.31
N LYS A 380 5.39 -4.09 39.64
CA LYS A 380 4.27 -4.33 38.72
C LYS A 380 4.18 -3.25 37.65
N VAL A 381 4.93 -3.43 36.58
CA VAL A 381 4.87 -2.60 35.37
C VAL A 381 4.47 -3.44 34.15
N PRO A 382 3.86 -2.86 33.10
CA PRO A 382 3.49 -3.61 31.91
C PRO A 382 4.71 -4.01 31.06
N ILE A 383 4.52 -5.03 30.23
CA ILE A 383 5.49 -5.42 29.19
C ILE A 383 5.08 -4.79 27.85
N HIS A 384 6.05 -4.18 27.18
CA HIS A 384 5.94 -3.76 25.78
C HIS A 384 6.90 -4.61 24.94
N ILE A 385 6.39 -5.36 23.98
CA ILE A 385 7.24 -5.99 22.96
C ILE A 385 7.67 -4.86 22.03
N THR A 386 8.91 -4.40 22.17
CA THR A 386 9.49 -3.24 21.49
C THR A 386 10.11 -3.59 20.14
N GLY A 387 10.31 -4.88 19.85
CA GLY A 387 10.80 -5.37 18.55
C GLY A 387 10.61 -6.87 18.40
N ASN A 388 9.94 -7.28 17.32
CA ASN A 388 9.84 -8.66 16.85
C ASN A 388 9.72 -8.67 15.33
N GLY A 389 10.43 -9.57 14.67
CA GLY A 389 10.42 -9.68 13.22
C GLY A 389 11.44 -10.70 12.71
N MET A 390 11.48 -10.90 11.40
CA MET A 390 12.51 -11.74 10.77
C MET A 390 12.91 -11.19 9.40
N PRO A 391 14.18 -11.36 9.00
CA PRO A 391 14.64 -10.95 7.70
C PRO A 391 14.28 -11.98 6.63
N THR A 392 13.96 -11.49 5.44
CA THR A 392 13.93 -12.28 4.21
C THR A 392 15.17 -11.99 3.37
N GLU A 393 15.47 -12.88 2.42
CA GLU A 393 16.57 -12.67 1.49
C GLU A 393 16.26 -11.50 0.54
N HIS A 394 17.31 -10.84 0.07
CA HIS A 394 17.18 -9.80 -0.96
C HIS A 394 16.90 -10.38 -2.37
N ILE A 395 17.27 -11.64 -2.62
CA ILE A 395 17.19 -12.26 -3.95
C ILE A 395 15.85 -12.98 -4.10
N GLY A 396 15.18 -12.76 -5.23
CA GLY A 396 13.91 -13.41 -5.57
C GLY A 396 12.70 -12.49 -5.44
N ASP A 397 11.53 -13.07 -5.15
CA ASP A 397 10.28 -12.34 -5.02
C ASP A 397 10.23 -11.55 -3.70
N SER A 398 10.68 -10.29 -3.77
CA SER A 398 10.83 -9.41 -2.60
C SER A 398 9.51 -8.91 -2.02
N LEU A 399 8.37 -9.10 -2.71
CA LEU A 399 7.05 -8.64 -2.26
C LEU A 399 6.22 -9.77 -1.65
N ASN A 400 6.42 -11.02 -2.07
CA ASN A 400 5.71 -12.19 -1.55
C ASN A 400 6.49 -12.89 -0.41
N ASP A 401 6.42 -12.30 0.78
CA ASP A 401 7.15 -12.74 1.98
C ASP A 401 6.32 -13.62 2.94
N VAL A 402 5.75 -14.71 2.41
CA VAL A 402 4.86 -15.63 3.16
C VAL A 402 5.51 -16.19 4.44
N SER A 403 6.81 -16.51 4.40
CA SER A 403 7.55 -16.98 5.58
C SER A 403 7.55 -15.97 6.73
N ARG A 404 7.54 -14.67 6.41
CA ARG A 404 7.42 -13.60 7.42
C ARG A 404 6.02 -13.56 8.02
N ILE A 405 4.99 -13.75 7.19
CA ILE A 405 3.61 -13.83 7.65
C ILE A 405 3.48 -14.98 8.66
N ASP A 406 4.01 -16.15 8.36
CA ASP A 406 3.93 -17.31 9.26
C ASP A 406 4.68 -17.08 10.57
N TYR A 407 5.87 -16.46 10.51
CA TYR A 407 6.63 -16.05 11.68
C TYR A 407 5.83 -15.06 12.55
N MET A 408 5.38 -13.95 11.97
CA MET A 408 4.64 -12.90 12.68
C MET A 408 3.34 -13.43 13.26
N LYS A 409 2.56 -14.17 12.46
CA LYS A 409 1.29 -14.77 12.88
C LYS A 409 1.47 -15.64 14.12
N SER A 410 2.51 -16.48 14.14
CA SER A 410 2.77 -17.38 15.26
C SER A 410 3.25 -16.63 16.50
N HIS A 411 4.18 -15.67 16.38
CA HIS A 411 4.68 -14.89 17.52
C HIS A 411 3.62 -13.96 18.11
N ILE A 412 2.81 -13.30 17.28
CA ILE A 412 1.66 -12.49 17.74
C ILE A 412 0.69 -13.39 18.51
N ASN A 413 0.42 -14.60 18.04
CA ASN A 413 -0.46 -15.54 18.74
C ASN A 413 0.11 -16.00 20.10
N GLU A 414 1.43 -16.16 20.21
CA GLU A 414 2.07 -16.50 21.48
C GLU A 414 2.03 -15.35 22.49
N ALA A 415 2.13 -14.10 22.03
CA ALA A 415 1.86 -12.93 22.88
C ALA A 415 0.38 -12.89 23.32
N LEU A 416 -0.55 -13.22 22.43
CA LEU A 416 -1.99 -13.32 22.77
C LEU A 416 -2.24 -14.40 23.83
N LYS A 417 -1.64 -15.58 23.68
CA LYS A 417 -1.72 -16.65 24.68
C LYS A 417 -1.14 -16.24 26.03
N ALA A 418 -0.01 -15.53 26.05
CA ALA A 418 0.58 -15.02 27.29
C ALA A 418 -0.39 -14.10 28.05
N ILE A 419 -1.15 -13.26 27.32
CA ILE A 419 -2.17 -12.40 27.91
C ILE A 419 -3.34 -13.22 28.45
N PHE A 420 -3.95 -14.06 27.60
CA PHE A 420 -5.24 -14.70 27.91
C PHE A 420 -5.13 -15.95 28.77
N LEU A 421 -4.12 -16.78 28.53
CA LEU A 421 -3.98 -18.07 29.19
C LEU A 421 -3.10 -17.96 30.44
N ASP A 422 -2.14 -17.03 30.44
CA ASP A 422 -1.13 -16.93 31.51
C ASP A 422 -1.26 -15.68 32.37
N GLY A 423 -2.08 -14.70 31.96
CA GLY A 423 -2.32 -13.47 32.72
C GLY A 423 -1.15 -12.47 32.68
N VAL A 424 -0.26 -12.57 31.70
CA VAL A 424 0.87 -11.64 31.54
C VAL A 424 0.39 -10.29 31.00
N ASN A 425 0.78 -9.19 31.66
CA ASN A 425 0.38 -7.83 31.29
C ASN A 425 1.18 -7.27 30.10
N VAL A 426 0.94 -7.80 28.90
CA VAL A 426 1.51 -7.27 27.65
C VAL A 426 0.57 -6.21 27.07
N GLN A 427 1.07 -5.01 26.77
CA GLN A 427 0.26 -3.87 26.32
C GLN A 427 0.59 -3.38 24.90
N ARG A 428 1.71 -3.82 24.33
CA ARG A 428 2.18 -3.39 23.01
C ARG A 428 2.86 -4.51 22.25
N PHE A 429 2.65 -4.57 20.94
CA PHE A 429 3.42 -5.36 19.99
C PHE A 429 3.98 -4.46 18.89
N THR A 430 5.31 -4.38 18.80
CA THR A 430 6.02 -3.63 17.75
C THR A 430 6.63 -4.57 16.72
N ALA A 431 6.16 -4.49 15.48
CA ALA A 431 6.78 -5.17 14.35
C ALA A 431 8.06 -4.43 13.91
N GLU A 432 9.17 -5.15 13.85
CA GLU A 432 10.42 -4.65 13.31
C GLU A 432 10.63 -5.21 11.90
N SER A 433 10.59 -4.41 10.83
CA SER A 433 10.56 -2.93 10.78
C SER A 433 9.52 -2.37 9.80
N LEU A 434 9.28 -1.05 9.83
CA LEU A 434 8.36 -0.37 8.90
C LEU A 434 8.79 -0.59 7.44
N MET A 435 10.08 -0.49 7.16
CA MET A 435 10.67 -0.61 5.84
C MET A 435 12.06 -1.25 5.92
N ASP A 436 12.51 -1.83 4.80
CA ASP A 436 13.85 -2.41 4.71
C ASP A 436 14.89 -1.33 5.00
N GLY A 437 15.99 -1.66 5.69
CA GLY A 437 17.04 -0.70 6.04
C GLY A 437 18.44 -1.31 6.04
N PHE A 438 19.40 -0.57 6.59
CA PHE A 438 20.79 -1.02 6.74
C PHE A 438 20.95 -1.90 7.99
N GLU A 439 21.09 -3.22 7.83
CA GLU A 439 21.10 -4.20 8.94
C GLU A 439 22.50 -4.43 9.54
N GLY A 440 23.16 -3.35 9.94
CA GLY A 440 24.47 -3.38 10.61
C GLY A 440 25.55 -4.08 9.76
N LYS A 441 26.22 -5.10 10.30
CA LYS A 441 27.29 -5.83 9.58
C LYS A 441 26.79 -6.50 8.29
N LYS A 442 25.49 -6.80 8.16
CA LYS A 442 24.92 -7.44 6.97
C LYS A 442 24.55 -6.45 5.87
N GLY A 443 24.72 -5.14 6.08
CA GLY A 443 24.36 -4.11 5.11
C GLY A 443 22.91 -4.26 4.66
N TYR A 444 22.67 -4.27 3.36
CA TYR A 444 21.35 -4.41 2.74
C TYR A 444 21.02 -5.86 2.30
N SER A 445 21.84 -6.85 2.68
CA SER A 445 21.62 -8.25 2.27
C SER A 445 20.41 -8.91 2.95
N GLN A 446 20.01 -8.40 4.11
CA GLN A 446 18.86 -8.85 4.88
C GLN A 446 17.76 -7.78 4.85
N ARG A 447 16.51 -8.22 4.75
CA ARG A 447 15.35 -7.34 4.58
C ARG A 447 14.36 -7.59 5.72
N PHE A 448 14.23 -6.69 6.70
CA PHE A 448 13.26 -6.82 7.80
C PHE A 448 11.92 -6.12 7.53
N GLY A 449 11.89 -5.17 6.61
CA GLY A 449 10.79 -4.23 6.48
C GLY A 449 9.51 -4.82 5.93
N LEU A 450 8.39 -4.42 6.53
CA LEU A 450 7.03 -4.59 5.98
C LEU A 450 6.89 -3.95 4.59
N HIS A 451 7.68 -2.91 4.31
CA HIS A 451 7.80 -2.30 2.99
C HIS A 451 9.17 -2.60 2.38
N TYR A 452 9.15 -3.06 1.13
CA TYR A 452 10.33 -3.17 0.28
C TYR A 452 10.82 -1.78 -0.10
N VAL A 453 12.13 -1.57 -0.02
CA VAL A 453 12.80 -0.34 -0.50
C VAL A 453 13.71 -0.72 -1.65
N ASN A 454 13.56 -0.04 -2.79
CA ASN A 454 14.48 -0.20 -3.92
C ASN A 454 15.70 0.72 -3.74
N PHE A 455 16.79 0.17 -3.23
CA PHE A 455 18.04 0.93 -2.97
C PHE A 455 18.83 1.27 -4.23
N GLU A 456 18.50 0.66 -5.38
CA GLU A 456 19.11 0.97 -6.68
C GLU A 456 18.45 2.20 -7.35
N ASP A 457 17.27 2.60 -6.89
CA ASP A 457 16.57 3.79 -7.33
C ASP A 457 16.88 4.95 -6.37
N ALA A 458 17.35 6.07 -6.92
CA ALA A 458 17.67 7.27 -6.14
C ALA A 458 16.46 7.81 -5.36
N ASP A 459 15.24 7.61 -5.87
CA ASP A 459 14.01 8.02 -5.17
C ASP A 459 13.63 7.06 -4.03
N GLY A 460 14.28 5.89 -3.91
CA GLY A 460 14.06 4.91 -2.84
C GLY A 460 12.58 4.61 -2.58
N PRO A 461 11.78 4.23 -3.60
CA PRO A 461 10.35 3.99 -3.44
C PRO A 461 10.10 2.85 -2.45
N ARG A 462 9.06 3.01 -1.62
CA ARG A 462 8.62 2.04 -0.62
C ARG A 462 7.37 1.33 -1.10
N THR A 463 7.44 0.01 -1.25
CA THR A 463 6.36 -0.85 -1.76
C THR A 463 5.91 -1.83 -0.67
N PRO A 464 4.61 -1.90 -0.30
CA PRO A 464 4.15 -2.83 0.73
C PRO A 464 4.34 -4.28 0.30
N LYS A 465 4.90 -5.11 1.19
CA LYS A 465 4.98 -6.57 1.01
C LYS A 465 3.69 -7.24 1.50
N GLN A 466 3.51 -8.54 1.24
CA GLN A 466 2.35 -9.27 1.74
C GLN A 466 2.22 -9.20 3.27
N SER A 467 3.34 -9.19 4.01
CA SER A 467 3.34 -9.01 5.46
C SER A 467 2.75 -7.67 5.92
N ALA A 468 2.88 -6.59 5.15
CA ALA A 468 2.25 -5.30 5.47
C ALA A 468 0.72 -5.41 5.42
N TYR A 469 0.18 -6.09 4.41
CA TYR A 469 -1.26 -6.34 4.32
C TYR A 469 -1.74 -7.26 5.43
N PHE A 470 -1.00 -8.32 5.74
CA PHE A 470 -1.32 -9.21 6.86
C PHE A 470 -1.36 -8.44 8.19
N TYR A 471 -0.32 -7.66 8.49
CA TYR A 471 -0.24 -6.91 9.75
C TYR A 471 -1.37 -5.87 9.84
N SER A 472 -1.65 -5.15 8.75
CA SER A 472 -2.79 -4.23 8.64
C SER A 472 -4.14 -4.90 8.95
N GLN A 473 -4.35 -6.16 8.52
CA GLN A 473 -5.56 -6.91 8.85
C GLN A 473 -5.62 -7.34 10.31
N VAL A 474 -4.50 -7.80 10.89
CA VAL A 474 -4.43 -8.14 12.32
C VAL A 474 -4.79 -6.92 13.17
N ILE A 475 -4.28 -5.74 12.82
CA ILE A 475 -4.56 -4.50 13.54
C ILE A 475 -6.04 -4.11 13.43
N LYS A 476 -6.61 -4.17 12.21
CA LYS A 476 -8.05 -3.88 11.99
C LYS A 476 -8.97 -4.80 12.78
N GLN A 477 -8.60 -6.07 12.92
CA GLN A 477 -9.36 -7.08 13.66
C GLN A 477 -9.00 -7.09 15.16
N ASN A 478 -8.03 -6.26 15.55
CA ASN A 478 -7.39 -6.28 16.85
C ASN A 478 -7.03 -7.70 17.30
N GLY A 479 -6.43 -8.51 16.42
CA GLY A 479 -6.09 -9.92 16.69
C GLY A 479 -6.58 -10.88 15.62
N PHE A 480 -7.05 -12.07 16.04
CA PHE A 480 -7.47 -13.17 15.16
C PHE A 480 -8.93 -13.60 15.39
N GLY A 481 -9.67 -12.87 16.23
CA GLY A 481 -11.09 -13.08 16.45
C GLY A 481 -11.88 -12.80 15.17
N GLY A 482 -12.72 -13.75 14.75
CA GLY A 482 -13.53 -13.58 13.54
C GLY A 482 -14.58 -12.48 13.73
N HIS A 483 -14.39 -11.33 13.08
CA HIS A 483 -15.52 -10.42 12.86
C HIS A 483 -16.51 -11.14 11.94
N LYS A 484 -17.71 -11.43 12.47
CA LYS A 484 -18.89 -11.68 11.64
C LYS A 484 -19.08 -10.44 10.79
N GLY A 485 -18.59 -10.47 9.55
CA GLY A 485 -18.82 -9.40 8.59
C GLY A 485 -20.31 -9.09 8.59
N GLU A 486 -20.67 -7.85 8.91
CA GLU A 486 -22.04 -7.41 8.78
C GLU A 486 -22.46 -7.66 7.33
N PHE A 487 -23.44 -8.55 7.16
CA PHE A 487 -24.07 -8.80 5.88
C PHE A 487 -24.83 -7.54 5.49
N PHE A 488 -24.28 -6.78 4.55
CA PHE A 488 -24.95 -5.60 4.02
C PHE A 488 -25.75 -5.94 2.78
N ASN A 489 -27.07 -5.76 2.89
CA ASN A 489 -27.92 -5.55 1.73
C ASN A 489 -27.40 -4.32 0.98
N SER A 490 -27.22 -4.44 -0.33
CA SER A 490 -26.93 -3.31 -1.22
C SER A 490 -27.89 -2.17 -0.91
N ALA A 491 -27.36 -1.04 -0.44
CA ALA A 491 -28.15 0.16 -0.24
C ALA A 491 -28.86 0.48 -1.56
N LYS A 492 -30.19 0.60 -1.54
CA LYS A 492 -30.94 1.17 -2.66
C LYS A 492 -30.46 2.62 -2.81
N MET A 493 -29.57 2.89 -3.76
CA MET A 493 -29.20 4.25 -4.12
C MET A 493 -30.47 4.94 -4.61
N ARG A 494 -31.02 5.84 -3.80
CA ARG A 494 -32.10 6.74 -4.22
C ARG A 494 -31.43 7.91 -4.92
N PHE A 495 -31.49 7.91 -6.25
CA PHE A 495 -31.03 9.04 -7.04
C PHE A 495 -32.16 10.06 -7.21
N THR A 496 -31.84 11.32 -7.01
CA THR A 496 -32.68 12.45 -7.37
C THR A 496 -32.29 12.87 -8.80
N PRO A 497 -33.18 12.78 -9.80
CA PRO A 497 -32.84 13.23 -11.15
C PRO A 497 -32.45 14.72 -11.13
N ARG A 498 -31.33 15.05 -11.77
CA ARG A 498 -30.98 16.47 -12.01
C ARG A 498 -31.95 17.03 -13.05
N THR A 499 -32.81 17.95 -12.61
CA THR A 499 -33.86 18.55 -13.45
C THR A 499 -33.44 19.87 -14.13
N THR A 500 -32.33 20.50 -13.70
CA THR A 500 -31.91 21.82 -14.23
C THR A 500 -30.88 21.71 -15.35
N ALA A 501 -31.12 22.40 -16.47
CA ALA A 501 -30.16 22.53 -17.57
C ALA A 501 -28.86 23.19 -17.12
N LEU A 502 -27.72 22.65 -17.53
CA LEU A 502 -26.45 23.37 -17.43
C LEU A 502 -26.26 24.24 -18.68
N PRO A 503 -25.71 25.46 -18.54
CA PRO A 503 -25.42 26.30 -19.70
C PRO A 503 -24.34 25.66 -20.61
N PRO A 504 -24.26 26.06 -21.89
CA PRO A 504 -23.16 25.64 -22.77
C PRO A 504 -21.79 25.96 -22.16
N SER A 505 -20.78 25.18 -22.52
CA SER A 505 -19.41 25.43 -22.07
C SER A 505 -18.84 26.68 -22.72
N GLU A 506 -18.09 27.46 -21.94
CA GLU A 506 -17.21 28.49 -22.49
C GLU A 506 -16.12 27.84 -23.36
N VAL A 507 -15.51 28.61 -24.26
CA VAL A 507 -14.43 28.15 -25.14
C VAL A 507 -13.18 29.01 -24.88
N PRO A 508 -12.14 28.50 -24.18
CA PRO A 508 -12.03 27.16 -23.57
C PRO A 508 -12.93 27.01 -22.34
N SER A 509 -13.23 25.76 -21.97
CA SER A 509 -14.11 25.45 -20.83
C SER A 509 -13.55 25.99 -19.50
N LYS A 510 -14.45 26.32 -18.58
CA LYS A 510 -14.13 26.63 -17.17
C LYS A 510 -13.39 25.48 -16.49
N SER A 511 -13.58 24.24 -16.96
CA SER A 511 -12.86 23.06 -16.50
C SER A 511 -11.35 23.16 -16.70
N LYS A 512 -10.85 24.22 -17.35
CA LYS A 512 -9.41 24.51 -17.44
C LYS A 512 -8.70 24.61 -16.09
N VAL A 513 -9.44 24.92 -15.03
CA VAL A 513 -8.96 24.94 -13.63
C VAL A 513 -8.30 23.61 -13.22
N VAL A 514 -8.66 22.50 -13.87
CA VAL A 514 -8.05 21.19 -13.63
C VAL A 514 -6.60 21.18 -14.09
N TRP A 515 -6.29 21.66 -15.30
CA TRP A 515 -4.89 21.79 -15.74
C TRP A 515 -4.13 22.82 -14.90
N GLU A 516 -4.75 23.98 -14.61
CA GLU A 516 -4.12 25.01 -13.77
C GLU A 516 -3.73 24.48 -12.38
N LYS A 517 -4.54 23.58 -11.81
CA LYS A 517 -4.30 22.95 -10.51
C LYS A 517 -3.29 21.81 -10.56
N PHE A 518 -3.44 20.89 -11.51
CA PHE A 518 -2.71 19.61 -11.48
C PHE A 518 -1.46 19.60 -12.37
N SER A 519 -1.42 20.35 -13.46
CA SER A 519 -0.28 20.33 -14.39
C SER A 519 0.99 20.98 -13.83
N ILE A 520 0.89 21.79 -12.77
CA ILE A 520 2.03 22.39 -12.07
C ILE A 520 2.62 21.52 -10.96
N GLN A 521 2.05 20.33 -10.70
CA GLN A 521 2.55 19.42 -9.68
C GLN A 521 3.92 18.86 -10.03
N SER A 522 4.80 18.73 -9.03
CA SER A 522 6.11 18.09 -9.20
C SER A 522 5.98 16.59 -9.52
N ASN A 523 7.04 15.96 -10.04
CA ASN A 523 7.08 14.52 -10.28
C ASN A 523 6.73 13.72 -9.02
N PHE A 524 7.26 14.13 -7.87
CA PHE A 524 6.93 13.54 -6.58
C PHE A 524 5.43 13.65 -6.26
N GLN A 525 4.83 14.85 -6.39
CA GLN A 525 3.40 15.04 -6.12
C GLN A 525 2.50 14.26 -7.08
N ARG A 526 2.91 14.09 -8.35
CA ARG A 526 2.18 13.29 -9.35
C ARG A 526 2.26 11.79 -9.06
N LYS A 527 3.40 11.31 -8.55
CA LYS A 527 3.67 9.90 -8.26
C LYS A 527 3.33 9.48 -6.82
N LEU A 528 2.94 10.43 -5.97
CA LEU A 528 2.50 10.15 -4.61
C LEU A 528 1.29 9.22 -4.64
N TYR A 529 1.49 7.99 -4.17
CA TYR A 529 0.39 7.04 -3.99
C TYR A 529 -0.56 7.55 -2.88
N HIS A 530 -1.84 7.21 -2.93
CA HIS A 530 -2.83 7.51 -1.88
C HIS A 530 -3.45 6.20 -1.31
N TYR A 531 -3.27 5.96 -0.01
CA TYR A 531 -3.62 4.77 0.76
C TYR A 531 -4.82 5.19 1.57
N GLY A 532 -5.90 4.44 1.39
CA GLY A 532 -7.18 4.69 2.03
C GLY A 532 -8.13 3.57 1.64
N THR A 533 -9.33 3.62 2.20
CA THR A 533 -10.41 2.72 1.82
C THR A 533 -11.42 3.48 0.99
N PHE A 534 -11.93 2.84 -0.06
CA PHE A 534 -13.11 3.35 -0.74
C PHE A 534 -14.30 3.40 0.23
N PRO A 535 -15.28 4.30 0.01
CA PRO A 535 -16.47 4.40 0.85
C PRO A 535 -17.21 3.06 0.97
N GLN A 536 -17.88 2.86 2.10
CA GLN A 536 -18.75 1.70 2.30
C GLN A 536 -19.83 1.71 1.20
N GLY A 537 -19.95 0.59 0.47
CA GLY A 537 -20.84 0.46 -0.68
C GLY A 537 -20.19 0.71 -2.04
N PHE A 538 -18.88 1.00 -2.12
CA PHE A 538 -18.17 1.05 -3.38
C PHE A 538 -18.21 -0.30 -4.11
N SER A 539 -18.65 -0.30 -5.37
CA SER A 539 -18.83 -1.52 -6.15
C SER A 539 -17.56 -1.88 -6.91
N TRP A 540 -16.96 -3.02 -6.54
CA TRP A 540 -15.88 -3.64 -7.31
C TRP A 540 -16.45 -4.64 -8.31
N GLY A 541 -16.08 -4.51 -9.57
CA GLY A 541 -16.53 -5.37 -10.64
C GLY A 541 -15.49 -5.60 -11.72
N VAL A 542 -15.76 -6.60 -12.55
CA VAL A 542 -15.01 -6.87 -13.79
C VAL A 542 -15.98 -6.87 -14.97
N SER A 543 -15.45 -6.73 -16.18
CA SER A 543 -16.28 -6.65 -17.38
C SER A 543 -15.79 -7.52 -18.53
N SER A 544 -16.71 -7.92 -19.39
CA SER A 544 -16.46 -8.63 -20.64
C SER A 544 -17.27 -8.05 -21.80
N SER A 545 -17.01 -8.54 -23.01
CA SER A 545 -17.84 -8.27 -24.19
C SER A 545 -18.19 -9.57 -24.90
N ALA A 546 -19.38 -9.63 -25.48
CA ALA A 546 -19.95 -10.84 -26.08
C ALA A 546 -19.02 -11.43 -27.14
N TYR A 547 -18.61 -10.64 -28.13
CA TYR A 547 -17.76 -11.12 -29.22
C TYR A 547 -16.39 -11.61 -28.74
N GLN A 548 -15.80 -10.96 -27.74
CA GLN A 548 -14.44 -11.32 -27.27
C GLN A 548 -14.38 -12.65 -26.53
N ILE A 549 -15.46 -13.08 -25.86
CA ILE A 549 -15.40 -14.22 -24.94
C ILE A 549 -16.42 -15.33 -25.19
N GLU A 550 -17.59 -15.04 -25.79
CA GLU A 550 -18.67 -16.03 -25.85
C GLU A 550 -18.34 -17.20 -26.78
N GLY A 551 -17.83 -16.92 -27.98
CA GLY A 551 -17.72 -17.94 -29.02
C GLY A 551 -19.08 -18.41 -29.53
N GLY A 552 -19.13 -19.61 -30.11
CA GLY A 552 -20.37 -20.20 -30.64
C GLY A 552 -21.02 -19.30 -31.69
N TRP A 553 -20.21 -18.80 -32.63
CA TRP A 553 -20.62 -17.73 -33.56
C TRP A 553 -21.83 -18.08 -34.43
N ASN A 554 -21.99 -19.36 -34.78
CA ASN A 554 -23.11 -19.92 -35.55
C ASN A 554 -23.90 -20.99 -34.77
N ALA A 555 -23.63 -21.11 -33.46
CA ALA A 555 -24.30 -22.09 -32.62
C ALA A 555 -25.74 -21.65 -32.34
N ASP A 556 -26.64 -22.64 -32.25
CA ASP A 556 -28.00 -22.47 -31.74
C ASP A 556 -28.79 -21.32 -32.37
N GLY A 557 -28.59 -21.10 -33.67
CA GLY A 557 -29.36 -20.14 -34.45
C GLY A 557 -28.87 -18.69 -34.37
N LYS A 558 -27.71 -18.41 -33.75
CA LYS A 558 -27.08 -17.08 -33.83
C LYS A 558 -26.79 -16.69 -35.28
N GLY A 559 -27.13 -15.46 -35.64
CA GLY A 559 -26.78 -14.87 -36.93
C GLY A 559 -25.35 -14.31 -36.97
N PRO A 560 -24.77 -14.10 -38.17
CA PRO A 560 -23.46 -13.47 -38.30
C PRO A 560 -23.51 -12.01 -37.85
N SER A 561 -22.48 -11.58 -37.13
CA SER A 561 -22.22 -10.17 -36.84
C SER A 561 -21.16 -9.59 -37.78
N VAL A 562 -21.02 -8.26 -37.76
CA VAL A 562 -19.97 -7.56 -38.50
C VAL A 562 -18.57 -7.98 -38.08
N TRP A 563 -18.37 -8.42 -36.83
CA TRP A 563 -17.09 -8.96 -36.37
C TRP A 563 -16.83 -10.37 -36.89
N ASP A 564 -17.85 -11.24 -36.94
CA ASP A 564 -17.75 -12.56 -37.58
C ASP A 564 -17.26 -12.39 -39.02
N THR A 565 -17.96 -11.56 -39.81
CA THR A 565 -17.61 -11.26 -41.21
C THR A 565 -16.20 -10.68 -41.34
N PHE A 566 -15.82 -9.73 -40.47
CA PHE A 566 -14.54 -9.05 -40.59
C PHE A 566 -13.35 -9.96 -40.30
N THR A 567 -13.42 -10.77 -39.25
CA THR A 567 -12.31 -11.64 -38.84
C THR A 567 -12.15 -12.85 -39.76
N GLN A 568 -13.25 -13.44 -40.24
CA GLN A 568 -13.23 -14.57 -41.18
C GLN A 568 -12.67 -14.20 -42.56
N ASN A 569 -12.57 -12.91 -42.88
CA ASN A 569 -11.97 -12.40 -44.12
C ASN A 569 -10.48 -12.02 -44.00
N GLY A 570 -9.79 -12.43 -42.92
CA GLY A 570 -8.34 -12.28 -42.78
C GLY A 570 -7.86 -10.87 -42.41
N ASN A 571 -8.73 -10.06 -41.78
CA ASN A 571 -8.40 -8.70 -41.37
C ASN A 571 -7.70 -8.59 -39.99
N ILE A 572 -7.37 -9.72 -39.37
CA ILE A 572 -6.78 -9.82 -38.03
C ILE A 572 -5.44 -10.58 -38.15
N PRO A 573 -4.41 -10.23 -37.34
CA PRO A 573 -3.17 -11.00 -37.27
C PRO A 573 -3.41 -12.52 -37.14
N ASP A 574 -2.59 -13.30 -37.84
CA ASP A 574 -2.66 -14.76 -37.90
C ASP A 574 -4.01 -15.34 -38.38
N ASN A 575 -4.86 -14.52 -39.01
CA ASN A 575 -6.24 -14.87 -39.39
C ASN A 575 -7.07 -15.40 -38.21
N ALA A 576 -6.77 -14.95 -36.99
CA ALA A 576 -7.54 -15.30 -35.81
C ALA A 576 -8.98 -14.77 -35.89
N ASN A 577 -9.92 -15.46 -35.24
CA ASN A 577 -11.33 -15.10 -35.21
C ASN A 577 -11.97 -15.40 -33.84
N GLY A 578 -13.18 -14.86 -33.64
CA GLY A 578 -13.99 -15.05 -32.43
C GLY A 578 -14.90 -16.28 -32.47
N ASP A 579 -14.70 -17.21 -33.42
CA ASP A 579 -15.63 -18.32 -33.65
C ASP A 579 -15.84 -19.19 -32.39
N VAL A 580 -14.73 -19.45 -31.68
CA VAL A 580 -14.68 -20.17 -30.40
C VAL A 580 -14.34 -19.22 -29.24
N ALA A 581 -13.42 -18.26 -29.44
CA ALA A 581 -12.98 -17.32 -28.40
C ALA A 581 -12.57 -18.01 -27.08
N CYS A 582 -13.12 -17.59 -25.94
CA CYS A 582 -12.97 -18.26 -24.64
C CYS A 582 -14.00 -19.35 -24.38
N ASP A 583 -14.95 -19.54 -25.31
CA ASP A 583 -16.05 -20.51 -25.25
C ASP A 583 -16.98 -20.34 -24.04
N SER A 584 -17.17 -19.10 -23.58
CA SER A 584 -18.04 -18.76 -22.44
C SER A 584 -19.50 -19.18 -22.69
N TYR A 585 -19.90 -19.30 -23.96
CA TYR A 585 -21.22 -19.81 -24.35
C TYR A 585 -21.50 -21.22 -23.79
N HIS A 586 -20.46 -22.06 -23.71
CA HIS A 586 -20.55 -23.42 -23.18
C HIS A 586 -19.94 -23.57 -21.76
N ARG A 587 -19.24 -22.55 -21.24
CA ARG A 587 -18.39 -22.64 -20.03
C ARG A 587 -18.76 -21.65 -18.91
N LEU A 588 -20.07 -21.39 -18.74
CA LEU A 588 -20.57 -20.46 -17.72
C LEU A 588 -20.17 -20.83 -16.29
N GLU A 589 -20.06 -22.13 -15.96
CA GLU A 589 -19.71 -22.56 -14.59
C GLU A 589 -18.28 -22.16 -14.22
N GLU A 590 -17.35 -22.27 -15.17
CA GLU A 590 -15.98 -21.82 -15.03
C GLU A 590 -15.90 -20.29 -14.89
N ASP A 591 -16.71 -19.55 -15.64
CA ASP A 591 -16.81 -18.09 -15.49
C ASP A 591 -17.30 -17.69 -14.09
N PHE A 592 -18.34 -18.37 -13.58
CA PHE A 592 -18.84 -18.14 -12.23
C PHE A 592 -17.79 -18.49 -11.16
N TYR A 593 -16.99 -19.53 -11.38
CA TYR A 593 -15.87 -19.84 -10.48
C TYR A 593 -14.86 -18.69 -10.45
N MET A 594 -14.44 -18.16 -11.60
CA MET A 594 -13.48 -17.04 -11.67
C MET A 594 -14.02 -15.78 -10.99
N LEU A 595 -15.29 -15.43 -11.24
CA LEU A 595 -15.92 -14.25 -10.63
C LEU A 595 -15.99 -14.35 -9.09
N ARG A 596 -16.31 -15.54 -8.56
CA ARG A 596 -16.32 -15.79 -7.11
C ARG A 596 -14.91 -15.74 -6.52
N ALA A 597 -13.93 -16.30 -7.21
CA ALA A 597 -12.54 -16.27 -6.76
C ALA A 597 -12.01 -14.82 -6.64
N LEU A 598 -12.42 -13.94 -7.56
CA LEU A 598 -12.11 -12.50 -7.51
C LEU A 598 -12.89 -11.73 -6.43
N LYS A 599 -13.95 -12.34 -5.86
CA LYS A 599 -14.85 -11.73 -4.86
C LYS A 599 -15.51 -10.42 -5.33
N VAL A 600 -15.71 -10.27 -6.63
CA VAL A 600 -16.40 -9.10 -7.20
C VAL A 600 -17.87 -9.07 -6.78
N LYS A 601 -18.45 -7.86 -6.80
CA LYS A 601 -19.85 -7.63 -6.47
C LYS A 601 -20.71 -7.30 -7.69
N SER A 602 -20.09 -6.89 -8.78
CA SER A 602 -20.77 -6.67 -10.05
C SER A 602 -20.02 -7.33 -11.21
N TYR A 603 -20.78 -7.77 -12.20
CA TYR A 603 -20.24 -8.24 -13.46
C TYR A 603 -20.91 -7.50 -14.60
N ARG A 604 -20.10 -6.79 -15.39
CA ARG A 604 -20.57 -6.06 -16.56
C ARG A 604 -20.33 -6.89 -17.82
N PHE A 605 -21.37 -7.20 -18.56
CA PHE A 605 -21.25 -7.92 -19.84
C PHE A 605 -22.11 -7.24 -20.91
N SER A 606 -21.87 -7.58 -22.18
CA SER A 606 -22.72 -7.12 -23.28
C SER A 606 -23.56 -8.25 -23.86
N LEU A 607 -24.69 -7.90 -24.45
CA LEU A 607 -25.48 -8.84 -25.25
C LEU A 607 -24.96 -8.87 -26.69
N SER A 608 -24.99 -10.05 -27.31
CA SER A 608 -24.84 -10.22 -28.75
C SER A 608 -26.21 -10.05 -29.39
N TRP A 609 -26.41 -8.92 -30.06
CA TRP A 609 -27.67 -8.63 -30.75
C TRP A 609 -27.97 -9.71 -31.79
N SER A 610 -26.97 -10.14 -32.57
CA SER A 610 -27.15 -11.21 -33.57
C SER A 610 -27.45 -12.59 -32.96
N ARG A 611 -27.18 -12.79 -31.67
CA ARG A 611 -27.57 -14.02 -30.96
C ARG A 611 -29.06 -14.01 -30.57
N ILE A 612 -29.59 -12.84 -30.21
CA ILE A 612 -31.00 -12.68 -29.83
C ILE A 612 -31.88 -12.51 -31.07
N PHE A 613 -31.49 -11.63 -31.99
CA PHE A 613 -32.12 -11.39 -33.29
C PHE A 613 -31.09 -11.64 -34.41
N PRO A 614 -31.04 -12.85 -34.99
CA PRO A 614 -30.10 -13.24 -36.05
C PRO A 614 -30.04 -12.30 -37.27
N ASP A 615 -31.17 -11.73 -37.70
CA ASP A 615 -31.21 -10.71 -38.76
C ASP A 615 -31.26 -9.27 -38.21
N GLY A 616 -31.16 -9.13 -36.90
CA GLY A 616 -31.25 -7.86 -36.16
C GLY A 616 -32.65 -7.37 -35.84
N GLN A 617 -33.71 -8.03 -36.33
CA GLN A 617 -35.10 -7.65 -36.10
C GLN A 617 -35.85 -8.64 -35.23
N ARG A 618 -36.88 -8.17 -34.53
CA ARG A 618 -37.66 -8.97 -33.58
C ARG A 618 -38.32 -10.22 -34.21
N THR A 619 -38.58 -10.18 -35.51
CA THR A 619 -39.14 -11.32 -36.26
C THR A 619 -38.21 -12.52 -36.33
N SER A 620 -36.91 -12.35 -36.11
CA SER A 620 -35.95 -13.45 -36.10
C SER A 620 -35.65 -14.01 -34.72
N LEU A 621 -36.40 -13.63 -33.67
CA LEU A 621 -36.15 -14.02 -32.28
C LEU A 621 -35.64 -15.46 -32.12
N ASN A 622 -34.41 -15.56 -31.61
CA ASN A 622 -33.76 -16.81 -31.26
C ASN A 622 -33.90 -17.07 -29.75
N GLN A 623 -34.83 -17.93 -29.38
CA GLN A 623 -35.08 -18.28 -27.98
C GLN A 623 -33.85 -18.89 -27.29
N LYS A 624 -33.03 -19.69 -27.98
CA LYS A 624 -31.82 -20.29 -27.38
C LYS A 624 -30.78 -19.23 -27.00
N GLY A 625 -30.70 -18.14 -27.77
CA GLY A 625 -29.89 -16.98 -27.43
C GLY A 625 -30.37 -16.29 -26.16
N VAL A 626 -31.69 -16.15 -26.00
CA VAL A 626 -32.32 -15.61 -24.79
C VAL A 626 -32.07 -16.52 -23.58
N ASP A 627 -32.21 -17.83 -23.75
CA ASP A 627 -32.00 -18.83 -22.69
C ASP A 627 -30.54 -18.82 -22.18
N TYR A 628 -29.57 -18.58 -23.06
CA TYR A 628 -28.17 -18.38 -22.65
C TYR A 628 -28.01 -17.18 -21.71
N TYR A 629 -28.56 -16.02 -22.06
CA TYR A 629 -28.45 -14.83 -21.20
C TYR A 629 -29.25 -14.98 -19.91
N ASN A 630 -30.39 -15.68 -19.92
CA ASN A 630 -31.08 -16.04 -18.68
C ASN A 630 -30.19 -16.88 -17.76
N ARG A 631 -29.55 -17.94 -18.27
CA ARG A 631 -28.62 -18.75 -17.47
C ARG A 631 -27.46 -17.94 -16.90
N LEU A 632 -26.88 -17.04 -17.70
CA LEU A 632 -25.82 -16.14 -17.23
C LEU A 632 -26.32 -15.23 -16.10
N ILE A 633 -27.44 -14.53 -16.30
CA ILE A 633 -28.02 -13.61 -15.32
C ILE A 633 -28.41 -14.34 -14.04
N ASP A 634 -29.10 -15.48 -14.16
CA ASP A 634 -29.55 -16.28 -13.01
C ASP A 634 -28.36 -16.81 -12.21
N GLY A 635 -27.31 -17.29 -12.88
CA GLY A 635 -26.10 -17.75 -12.23
C GLY A 635 -25.33 -16.64 -11.50
N LEU A 636 -25.24 -15.44 -12.08
CA LEU A 636 -24.65 -14.27 -11.39
C LEU A 636 -25.42 -13.94 -10.10
N LEU A 637 -26.74 -13.88 -10.18
CA LEU A 637 -27.60 -13.60 -9.03
C LEU A 637 -27.51 -14.70 -7.96
N ALA A 638 -27.45 -15.98 -8.36
CA ALA A 638 -27.27 -17.11 -7.45
C ALA A 638 -25.99 -16.99 -6.60
N TYR A 639 -24.98 -16.28 -7.10
CA TYR A 639 -23.72 -16.03 -6.41
C TYR A 639 -23.60 -14.62 -5.83
N ASN A 640 -24.71 -13.87 -5.73
CA ASN A 640 -24.77 -12.50 -5.22
C ASN A 640 -23.86 -11.52 -5.99
N ILE A 641 -23.79 -11.67 -7.32
CA ILE A 641 -23.08 -10.77 -8.23
C ILE A 641 -24.13 -10.02 -9.04
N THR A 642 -24.12 -8.68 -8.96
CA THR A 642 -25.08 -7.83 -9.66
C THR A 642 -24.76 -7.76 -11.16
N PRO A 643 -25.69 -8.14 -12.04
CA PRO A 643 -25.50 -8.02 -13.49
C PRO A 643 -25.63 -6.56 -13.95
N MET A 644 -24.67 -6.09 -14.75
CA MET A 644 -24.71 -4.82 -15.45
C MET A 644 -24.65 -5.06 -16.96
N VAL A 645 -25.69 -4.73 -17.71
CA VAL A 645 -25.83 -5.16 -19.10
C VAL A 645 -25.58 -4.02 -20.07
N THR A 646 -24.69 -4.26 -21.03
CA THR A 646 -24.50 -3.37 -22.19
C THR A 646 -25.26 -3.91 -23.40
N LEU A 647 -26.18 -3.11 -23.96
CA LEU A 647 -27.04 -3.52 -25.06
C LEU A 647 -26.28 -3.62 -26.39
N TYR A 648 -25.36 -2.69 -26.66
CA TYR A 648 -24.55 -2.70 -27.88
C TYR A 648 -23.06 -2.45 -27.60
N HIS A 649 -22.20 -3.36 -28.08
CA HIS A 649 -20.75 -3.32 -27.92
C HIS A 649 -20.02 -3.57 -29.25
N TRP A 650 -20.23 -2.68 -30.22
CA TRP A 650 -19.55 -2.69 -31.54
C TRP A 650 -19.81 -3.95 -32.40
N ASP A 651 -20.78 -4.77 -32.03
CA ASP A 651 -21.06 -6.08 -32.64
C ASP A 651 -22.45 -6.10 -33.28
N LEU A 652 -22.61 -5.34 -34.36
CA LEU A 652 -23.87 -5.23 -35.09
C LEU A 652 -24.19 -6.53 -35.84
N PRO A 653 -25.46 -6.97 -35.91
CA PRO A 653 -25.86 -8.01 -36.87
C PRO A 653 -25.50 -7.61 -38.30
N GLU A 654 -24.88 -8.53 -39.04
CA GLU A 654 -24.40 -8.29 -40.41
C GLU A 654 -25.55 -7.85 -41.34
N ALA A 655 -26.76 -8.38 -41.11
CA ALA A 655 -27.95 -8.03 -41.86
C ALA A 655 -28.31 -6.53 -41.72
N LEU A 656 -28.12 -5.93 -40.54
CA LEU A 656 -28.38 -4.50 -40.32
C LEU A 656 -27.28 -3.62 -40.93
N GLN A 657 -26.03 -4.09 -40.93
CA GLN A 657 -24.95 -3.38 -41.63
C GLN A 657 -25.20 -3.30 -43.14
N LYS A 658 -25.77 -4.34 -43.75
CA LYS A 658 -26.20 -4.34 -45.16
C LYS A 658 -27.33 -3.34 -45.47
N LEU A 659 -28.07 -2.91 -44.45
CA LEU A 659 -29.06 -1.82 -44.55
C LEU A 659 -28.46 -0.42 -44.30
N GLY A 660 -27.12 -0.31 -44.23
CA GLY A 660 -26.39 0.93 -43.96
C GLY A 660 -25.90 1.08 -42.53
N GLY A 661 -26.26 0.17 -41.62
CA GLY A 661 -25.87 0.22 -40.21
C GLY A 661 -26.19 1.57 -39.57
N TRP A 662 -25.34 2.04 -38.65
CA TRP A 662 -25.55 3.29 -37.91
C TRP A 662 -25.58 4.56 -38.76
N ASP A 663 -25.24 4.47 -40.04
CA ASP A 663 -25.39 5.56 -40.99
C ASP A 663 -26.85 5.76 -41.44
N ASN A 664 -27.67 4.71 -41.30
CA ASN A 664 -29.09 4.70 -41.60
C ASN A 664 -29.91 5.18 -40.38
N VAL A 665 -30.73 6.22 -40.57
CA VAL A 665 -31.57 6.81 -39.52
C VAL A 665 -32.60 5.83 -38.93
N GLU A 666 -33.03 4.83 -39.70
CA GLU A 666 -33.97 3.80 -39.22
C GLU A 666 -33.39 2.93 -38.10
N MET A 667 -32.06 2.89 -37.95
CA MET A 667 -31.40 2.20 -36.84
C MET A 667 -31.81 2.71 -35.47
N ILE A 668 -32.28 3.96 -35.37
CA ILE A 668 -32.79 4.52 -34.11
C ILE A 668 -33.99 3.69 -33.61
N ASN A 669 -34.92 3.38 -34.50
CA ASN A 669 -36.11 2.59 -34.16
C ASN A 669 -35.77 1.11 -34.01
N ILE A 670 -34.97 0.55 -34.92
CA ILE A 670 -34.56 -0.87 -34.89
C ILE A 670 -33.81 -1.20 -33.59
N PHE A 671 -32.88 -0.32 -33.17
CA PHE A 671 -32.19 -0.48 -31.90
C PHE A 671 -33.13 -0.32 -30.71
N ASN A 672 -34.05 0.64 -30.75
CA ASN A 672 -35.03 0.81 -29.68
C ASN A 672 -35.92 -0.43 -29.51
N ASP A 673 -36.32 -1.10 -30.60
CA ASP A 673 -37.11 -2.33 -30.54
C ASP A 673 -36.32 -3.48 -29.90
N PHE A 674 -35.01 -3.56 -30.15
CA PHE A 674 -34.11 -4.49 -29.47
C PHE A 674 -33.97 -4.16 -27.98
N CYS A 675 -33.79 -2.90 -27.63
CA CYS A 675 -33.75 -2.44 -26.23
C CYS A 675 -35.06 -2.75 -25.50
N ASP A 676 -36.22 -2.43 -26.09
CA ASP A 676 -37.55 -2.70 -25.53
C ASP A 676 -37.73 -4.20 -25.24
N PHE A 677 -37.29 -5.07 -26.15
CA PHE A 677 -37.30 -6.51 -25.93
C PHE A 677 -36.39 -6.92 -24.77
N CYS A 678 -35.15 -6.41 -24.70
CA CYS A 678 -34.21 -6.74 -23.64
C CYS A 678 -34.71 -6.28 -22.26
N PHE A 679 -35.28 -5.07 -22.17
CA PHE A 679 -35.86 -4.53 -20.94
C PHE A 679 -37.04 -5.39 -20.46
N ALA A 680 -37.94 -5.77 -21.37
CA ALA A 680 -39.06 -6.65 -21.04
C ALA A 680 -38.62 -8.04 -20.57
N THR A 681 -37.54 -8.57 -21.16
CA THR A 681 -37.13 -9.97 -20.97
C THR A 681 -36.22 -10.17 -19.76
N PHE A 682 -35.31 -9.23 -19.50
CA PHE A 682 -34.27 -9.37 -18.47
C PHE A 682 -34.35 -8.32 -17.36
N GLY A 683 -35.15 -7.27 -17.54
CA GLY A 683 -35.20 -6.13 -16.61
C GLY A 683 -35.84 -6.43 -15.25
N ASP A 684 -36.43 -7.62 -15.07
CA ASP A 684 -36.83 -8.14 -13.76
C ASP A 684 -35.63 -8.46 -12.85
N ARG A 685 -34.46 -8.71 -13.45
CA ARG A 685 -33.22 -9.13 -12.77
C ARG A 685 -32.04 -8.18 -13.01
N VAL A 686 -32.05 -7.45 -14.13
CA VAL A 686 -31.00 -6.50 -14.51
C VAL A 686 -31.36 -5.11 -14.03
N THR A 687 -30.57 -4.60 -13.07
CA THR A 687 -30.81 -3.30 -12.44
C THR A 687 -29.96 -2.16 -13.00
N PHE A 688 -29.05 -2.44 -13.92
CA PHE A 688 -28.25 -1.39 -14.57
C PHE A 688 -27.96 -1.70 -16.04
N TRP A 689 -28.44 -0.82 -16.91
CA TRP A 689 -28.33 -0.87 -18.36
C TRP A 689 -27.36 0.19 -18.90
N MET A 690 -26.57 -0.20 -19.90
CA MET A 690 -25.79 0.70 -20.74
C MET A 690 -26.24 0.51 -22.19
N THR A 691 -26.68 1.57 -22.86
CA THR A 691 -27.13 1.43 -24.26
C THR A 691 -25.96 1.11 -25.18
N PHE A 692 -24.92 1.95 -25.16
CA PHE A 692 -23.74 1.81 -25.99
C PHE A 692 -22.47 1.72 -25.13
N ASN A 693 -21.56 0.82 -25.51
CA ASN A 693 -20.17 0.94 -25.11
C ASN A 693 -19.42 1.82 -26.12
N GLN A 694 -18.78 2.88 -25.63
CA GLN A 694 -17.80 3.70 -26.33
C GLN A 694 -18.24 4.13 -27.74
N PRO A 695 -19.28 4.97 -27.84
CA PRO A 695 -19.87 5.34 -29.13
C PRO A 695 -18.92 6.14 -30.02
N HIS A 696 -17.92 6.83 -29.45
CA HIS A 696 -16.83 7.47 -30.21
C HIS A 696 -16.07 6.45 -31.06
N THR A 697 -15.76 5.27 -30.51
CA THR A 697 -15.06 4.21 -31.24
C THR A 697 -15.90 3.67 -32.40
N ILE A 698 -17.23 3.55 -32.23
CA ILE A 698 -18.14 3.18 -33.32
C ILE A 698 -18.02 4.20 -34.45
N ALA A 699 -18.23 5.48 -34.14
CA ALA A 699 -18.28 6.55 -35.13
C ALA A 699 -16.92 6.77 -35.82
N TRP A 700 -15.83 6.79 -35.05
CA TRP A 700 -14.51 7.12 -35.58
C TRP A 700 -13.75 5.90 -36.10
N SER A 701 -13.52 4.88 -35.28
CA SER A 701 -12.73 3.72 -35.71
C SER A 701 -13.50 2.82 -36.69
N GLY A 702 -14.82 2.70 -36.54
CA GLY A 702 -15.67 1.88 -37.42
C GLY A 702 -16.07 2.56 -38.74
N TYR A 703 -16.53 3.81 -38.69
CA TYR A 703 -17.05 4.53 -39.87
C TYR A 703 -16.14 5.64 -40.42
N GLY A 704 -15.17 6.12 -39.64
CA GLY A 704 -14.20 7.13 -40.08
C GLY A 704 -12.95 6.50 -40.68
N LEU A 705 -12.22 5.75 -39.86
CA LEU A 705 -10.96 5.10 -40.22
C LEU A 705 -11.16 3.75 -40.91
N GLY A 706 -12.20 3.02 -40.54
CA GLY A 706 -12.42 1.64 -40.97
C GLY A 706 -11.42 0.64 -40.36
N GLN A 707 -10.83 0.93 -39.21
CA GLN A 707 -9.86 0.03 -38.54
C GLN A 707 -10.53 -1.16 -37.83
N ILE A 708 -11.81 -1.01 -37.49
CA ILE A 708 -12.65 -2.06 -36.91
C ILE A 708 -13.93 -2.17 -37.74
N PRO A 709 -14.75 -3.22 -37.56
CA PRO A 709 -16.04 -3.29 -38.20
C PRO A 709 -16.89 -2.02 -37.97
N PRO A 710 -17.63 -1.56 -38.98
CA PRO A 710 -17.88 -2.22 -40.28
C PRO A 710 -16.84 -1.93 -41.38
N ASN A 711 -15.63 -1.49 -41.04
CA ASN A 711 -14.56 -1.21 -42.01
C ASN A 711 -14.91 -0.10 -43.02
N VAL A 712 -15.75 0.87 -42.63
CA VAL A 712 -16.10 2.00 -43.49
C VAL A 712 -15.06 3.11 -43.34
N THR A 713 -14.48 3.54 -44.46
CA THR A 713 -13.46 4.61 -44.50
C THR A 713 -14.06 5.90 -45.06
N ASN A 714 -14.73 6.68 -44.22
CA ASN A 714 -15.25 8.00 -44.57
C ASN A 714 -14.98 9.01 -43.44
N PRO A 715 -13.73 9.46 -43.28
CA PRO A 715 -13.30 10.22 -42.10
C PRO A 715 -13.92 11.63 -42.01
N GLY A 716 -14.43 12.17 -43.12
CA GLY A 716 -14.91 13.54 -43.19
C GLY A 716 -16.36 13.75 -42.74
N ILE A 717 -17.25 12.79 -43.01
CA ILE A 717 -18.71 12.98 -42.84
C ILE A 717 -19.35 11.88 -41.99
N ALA A 718 -19.00 10.60 -42.23
CA ALA A 718 -19.69 9.49 -41.58
C ALA A 718 -19.60 9.52 -40.04
N PRO A 719 -18.47 9.86 -39.39
CA PRO A 719 -18.40 9.96 -37.94
C PRO A 719 -19.46 10.88 -37.33
N TYR A 720 -19.69 12.06 -37.92
CA TYR A 720 -20.65 13.04 -37.43
C TYR A 720 -22.10 12.56 -37.58
N ARG A 721 -22.45 11.94 -38.71
CA ARG A 721 -23.79 11.41 -38.96
C ARG A 721 -24.09 10.19 -38.08
N VAL A 722 -23.12 9.28 -37.94
CA VAL A 722 -23.23 8.09 -37.08
C VAL A 722 -23.38 8.48 -35.62
N ALA A 723 -22.55 9.40 -35.11
CA ALA A 723 -22.68 9.87 -33.73
C ALA A 723 -24.04 10.53 -33.46
N HIS A 724 -24.55 11.31 -34.41
CA HIS A 724 -25.87 11.93 -34.30
C HIS A 724 -26.98 10.89 -34.17
N ASN A 725 -26.94 9.82 -34.98
CA ASN A 725 -27.88 8.70 -34.89
C ASN A 725 -27.73 7.92 -33.57
N LEU A 726 -26.49 7.66 -33.12
CA LEU A 726 -26.22 6.96 -31.85
C LEU A 726 -26.77 7.72 -30.64
N ILE A 727 -26.62 9.05 -30.60
CA ILE A 727 -27.16 9.89 -29.52
C ILE A 727 -28.69 9.83 -29.51
N LYS A 728 -29.33 9.94 -30.68
CA LYS A 728 -30.80 9.83 -30.80
C LYS A 728 -31.31 8.44 -30.41
N ALA A 729 -30.60 7.39 -30.81
CA ALA A 729 -30.91 6.00 -30.45
C ALA A 729 -30.78 5.76 -28.94
N HIS A 730 -29.76 6.32 -28.29
CA HIS A 730 -29.60 6.27 -26.84
C HIS A 730 -30.76 6.96 -26.13
N ALA A 731 -31.08 8.21 -26.51
CA ALA A 731 -32.18 8.95 -25.92
C ALA A 731 -33.51 8.22 -26.07
N LYS A 732 -33.77 7.65 -27.26
CA LYS A 732 -34.99 6.87 -27.52
C LYS A 732 -35.08 5.62 -26.63
N ALA A 733 -33.99 4.88 -26.47
CA ALA A 733 -33.93 3.71 -25.59
C ALA A 733 -34.09 4.10 -24.10
N TYR A 734 -33.50 5.22 -23.67
CA TYR A 734 -33.68 5.77 -22.33
C TYR A 734 -35.16 6.03 -22.04
N HIS A 735 -35.85 6.79 -22.91
CA HIS A 735 -37.27 7.11 -22.72
C HIS A 735 -38.14 5.85 -22.76
N THR A 736 -37.83 4.88 -23.62
CA THR A 736 -38.53 3.57 -23.59
C THR A 736 -38.39 2.87 -22.24
N TYR A 737 -37.20 2.91 -21.62
CA TYR A 737 -36.99 2.36 -20.28
C TYR A 737 -37.76 3.15 -19.21
N ASP A 738 -37.61 4.47 -19.23
CA ASP A 738 -38.22 5.41 -18.29
C ASP A 738 -39.75 5.29 -18.27
N ASP A 739 -40.37 5.35 -19.46
CA ASP A 739 -41.81 5.37 -19.64
C ASP A 739 -42.47 4.02 -19.33
N LYS A 740 -41.85 2.91 -19.73
CA LYS A 740 -42.48 1.58 -19.68
C LYS A 740 -42.04 0.72 -18.51
N TYR A 741 -40.79 0.82 -18.06
CA TYR A 741 -40.18 -0.20 -17.20
C TYR A 741 -39.64 0.34 -15.88
N ARG A 742 -39.21 1.60 -15.79
CA ARG A 742 -38.57 2.14 -14.58
C ARG A 742 -39.45 2.00 -13.34
N ALA A 743 -40.74 2.27 -13.46
CA ALA A 743 -41.68 2.18 -12.34
C ALA A 743 -41.81 0.76 -11.76
N SER A 744 -41.69 -0.29 -12.59
CA SER A 744 -41.83 -1.68 -12.16
C SER A 744 -40.51 -2.36 -11.83
N GLN A 745 -39.43 -1.98 -12.51
CA GLN A 745 -38.11 -2.61 -12.40
C GLN A 745 -37.14 -1.84 -11.48
N GLY A 746 -37.28 -0.52 -11.39
CA GLY A 746 -36.44 0.33 -10.53
C GLY A 746 -34.95 0.36 -10.89
N GLY A 747 -34.58 -0.04 -12.11
CA GLY A 747 -33.19 -0.05 -12.57
C GLY A 747 -32.71 1.31 -13.09
N LEU A 748 -31.42 1.36 -13.39
CA LEU A 748 -30.72 2.51 -13.95
C LEU A 748 -30.38 2.26 -15.43
N ILE A 749 -30.32 3.34 -16.21
CA ILE A 749 -29.92 3.32 -17.61
C ILE A 749 -28.97 4.49 -17.92
N SER A 750 -27.90 4.20 -18.63
CA SER A 750 -26.93 5.19 -19.09
C SER A 750 -26.21 4.76 -20.38
N ILE A 751 -25.11 5.41 -20.70
CA ILE A 751 -24.18 5.17 -21.81
C ILE A 751 -22.75 5.14 -21.28
N ALA A 752 -21.93 4.21 -21.76
CA ALA A 752 -20.52 4.12 -21.35
C ALA A 752 -19.62 4.87 -22.34
N LEU A 753 -19.14 6.05 -21.96
CA LEU A 753 -18.27 6.88 -22.81
C LEU A 753 -16.80 6.45 -22.68
N ASN A 754 -15.96 6.70 -23.68
CA ASN A 754 -14.51 6.58 -23.57
C ASN A 754 -13.85 7.96 -23.56
N ALA A 755 -12.86 8.13 -22.70
CA ALA A 755 -12.06 9.35 -22.65
C ALA A 755 -10.63 9.07 -22.22
N ASP A 756 -9.70 9.51 -23.05
CA ASP A 756 -8.32 9.71 -22.63
C ASP A 756 -8.23 11.03 -21.86
N TRP A 757 -7.22 11.15 -21.00
CA TRP A 757 -6.86 12.48 -20.48
C TRP A 757 -5.90 13.14 -21.47
N PHE A 758 -6.15 14.39 -21.84
CA PHE A 758 -5.27 15.17 -22.71
C PHE A 758 -4.52 16.21 -21.88
N GLU A 759 -3.22 16.04 -21.75
CA GLU A 759 -2.34 16.95 -21.02
C GLU A 759 -1.68 17.93 -22.00
N PRO A 760 -1.78 19.26 -21.80
CA PRO A 760 -1.11 20.21 -22.67
C PRO A 760 0.40 20.07 -22.53
N LYS A 761 1.15 20.12 -23.64
CA LYS A 761 2.61 20.07 -23.62
C LYS A 761 3.21 21.17 -22.74
N TYR A 762 2.60 22.36 -22.75
CA TYR A 762 2.99 23.49 -21.92
C TYR A 762 1.76 24.16 -21.31
N VAL A 763 1.49 23.91 -20.02
CA VAL A 763 0.31 24.49 -19.32
C VAL A 763 0.34 26.02 -19.26
N ASN A 764 1.53 26.63 -19.27
CA ASN A 764 1.70 28.08 -19.26
C ASN A 764 1.47 28.75 -20.62
N VAL A 765 1.19 27.97 -21.69
CA VAL A 765 0.87 28.49 -23.01
C VAL A 765 -0.65 28.35 -23.23
N PRO A 766 -1.43 29.45 -23.23
CA PRO A 766 -2.89 29.38 -23.30
C PRO A 766 -3.43 28.58 -24.50
N ARG A 767 -2.77 28.67 -25.66
CA ARG A 767 -3.14 27.94 -26.88
C ARG A 767 -3.05 26.41 -26.72
N GLU A 768 -2.09 25.93 -25.92
CA GLU A 768 -1.92 24.50 -25.65
C GLU A 768 -3.01 23.99 -24.72
N VAL A 769 -3.38 24.78 -23.69
CA VAL A 769 -4.52 24.46 -22.80
C VAL A 769 -5.84 24.43 -23.60
N VAL A 770 -6.04 25.38 -24.52
CA VAL A 770 -7.20 25.39 -25.42
C VAL A 770 -7.20 24.16 -26.34
N ALA A 771 -6.03 23.66 -26.76
CA ALA A 771 -5.94 22.42 -27.54
C ALA A 771 -6.29 21.18 -26.71
N ALA A 772 -5.83 21.11 -25.46
CA ALA A 772 -6.20 20.04 -24.53
C ALA A 772 -7.70 20.01 -24.23
N ASP A 773 -8.31 21.17 -23.98
CA ASP A 773 -9.76 21.27 -23.81
C ASP A 773 -10.50 20.85 -25.09
N ARG A 774 -10.11 21.36 -26.26
CA ARG A 774 -10.71 20.97 -27.54
C ARG A 774 -10.63 19.46 -27.79
N ALA A 775 -9.52 18.81 -27.45
CA ALA A 775 -9.38 17.35 -27.56
C ALA A 775 -10.43 16.61 -26.71
N LEU A 776 -10.60 17.02 -25.43
CA LEU A 776 -11.64 16.46 -24.56
C LEU A 776 -13.05 16.73 -25.07
N GLN A 777 -13.32 17.94 -25.59
CA GLN A 777 -14.62 18.30 -26.16
C GLN A 777 -14.95 17.46 -27.40
N PHE A 778 -13.97 17.13 -28.25
CA PHE A 778 -14.18 16.30 -29.43
C PHE A 778 -14.32 14.81 -29.13
N GLN A 779 -13.71 14.32 -28.04
CA GLN A 779 -13.84 12.91 -27.64
C GLN A 779 -14.99 12.67 -26.66
N LEU A 780 -14.89 13.23 -25.45
CA LEU A 780 -15.87 13.02 -24.39
C LEU A 780 -17.07 13.96 -24.54
N GLY A 781 -16.81 15.25 -24.80
CA GLY A 781 -17.85 16.27 -24.94
C GLY A 781 -18.83 16.00 -26.08
N TRP A 782 -18.37 15.39 -27.16
CA TRP A 782 -19.18 15.10 -28.35
C TRP A 782 -20.44 14.28 -28.04
N PHE A 783 -20.35 13.32 -27.12
CA PHE A 783 -21.48 12.55 -26.62
C PHE A 783 -21.95 13.04 -25.24
N GLY A 784 -21.04 13.54 -24.41
CA GLY A 784 -21.33 13.98 -23.04
C GLY A 784 -22.22 15.23 -22.97
N HIS A 785 -21.99 16.24 -23.81
CA HIS A 785 -22.74 17.50 -23.77
C HIS A 785 -24.21 17.35 -24.15
N PRO A 786 -24.57 16.65 -25.25
CA PRO A 786 -25.96 16.42 -25.57
C PRO A 786 -26.72 15.76 -24.42
N ILE A 787 -26.12 14.77 -23.76
CA ILE A 787 -26.80 13.93 -22.76
C ILE A 787 -26.81 14.60 -21.37
N PHE A 788 -25.67 15.09 -20.89
CA PHE A 788 -25.49 15.52 -19.50
C PHE A 788 -25.56 17.04 -19.29
N LYS A 789 -25.61 17.85 -20.37
CA LYS A 789 -25.50 19.31 -20.27
C LYS A 789 -26.76 20.04 -20.77
N ASN A 790 -26.86 20.23 -22.09
CA ASN A 790 -27.83 21.15 -22.70
C ASN A 790 -28.60 20.57 -23.89
N GLY A 791 -28.42 19.30 -24.23
CA GLY A 791 -29.08 18.69 -25.39
C GLY A 791 -28.36 18.89 -26.73
N ASP A 792 -27.26 19.66 -26.76
CA ASP A 792 -26.56 20.04 -27.99
C ASP A 792 -25.08 19.68 -27.96
N TYR A 793 -24.42 19.72 -29.12
CA TYR A 793 -22.97 19.50 -29.22
C TYR A 793 -22.15 20.61 -28.55
N PRO A 794 -20.90 20.33 -28.12
CA PRO A 794 -20.02 21.35 -27.55
C PRO A 794 -19.81 22.53 -28.50
N ASP A 795 -19.86 23.76 -27.98
CA ASP A 795 -19.67 24.97 -28.80
C ASP A 795 -18.27 25.02 -29.44
N ALA A 796 -17.24 24.53 -28.73
CA ALA A 796 -15.89 24.37 -29.27
C ALA A 796 -15.87 23.49 -30.53
N MET A 797 -16.66 22.41 -30.53
CA MET A 797 -16.75 21.48 -31.67
C MET A 797 -17.55 22.08 -32.82
N LYS A 798 -18.72 22.68 -32.54
CA LYS A 798 -19.55 23.36 -33.56
C LYS A 798 -18.78 24.47 -34.27
N TRP A 799 -18.11 25.32 -33.51
CA TRP A 799 -17.31 26.42 -34.07
C TRP A 799 -16.17 25.89 -34.94
N GLN A 800 -15.42 24.91 -34.43
CA GLN A 800 -14.25 24.36 -35.11
C GLN A 800 -14.62 23.64 -36.41
N VAL A 801 -15.61 22.74 -36.38
CA VAL A 801 -16.07 22.01 -37.58
C VAL A 801 -16.78 22.93 -38.57
N GLY A 802 -17.54 23.91 -38.08
CA GLY A 802 -18.21 24.92 -38.91
C GLY A 802 -17.20 25.75 -39.71
N ASN A 803 -16.21 26.32 -39.03
CA ASN A 803 -15.14 27.10 -39.68
C ASN A 803 -14.33 26.25 -40.66
N LYS A 804 -13.97 25.02 -40.30
CA LYS A 804 -13.27 24.10 -41.21
C LYS A 804 -14.12 23.81 -42.45
N SER A 805 -15.42 23.60 -42.29
CA SER A 805 -16.36 23.35 -43.40
C SER A 805 -16.46 24.55 -44.35
N GLU A 806 -16.54 25.77 -43.81
CA GLU A 806 -16.53 27.01 -44.59
C GLU A 806 -15.21 27.19 -45.35
N LEU A 807 -14.07 27.02 -44.67
CA LEU A 807 -12.74 27.08 -45.30
C LEU A 807 -12.52 25.99 -46.36
N GLN A 808 -13.22 24.86 -46.24
CA GLN A 808 -13.22 23.79 -47.23
C GLN A 808 -14.11 24.10 -48.46
N GLY A 809 -14.91 25.17 -48.41
CA GLY A 809 -15.84 25.60 -49.44
C GLY A 809 -17.19 24.87 -49.42
N LEU A 810 -17.56 24.28 -48.27
CA LEU A 810 -18.85 23.61 -48.10
C LEU A 810 -19.93 24.64 -47.73
N LYS A 811 -21.13 24.49 -48.33
CA LYS A 811 -22.27 25.39 -48.06
C LYS A 811 -22.89 25.16 -46.68
N GLU A 812 -22.70 23.98 -46.13
CA GLU A 812 -23.24 23.54 -44.85
C GLU A 812 -22.13 22.89 -44.03
N THR A 813 -22.26 22.96 -42.70
CA THR A 813 -21.34 22.29 -41.77
C THR A 813 -21.45 20.77 -41.90
N ARG A 814 -20.31 20.07 -41.78
CA ARG A 814 -20.29 18.60 -41.74
C ARG A 814 -20.85 18.02 -40.43
N LEU A 815 -20.94 18.83 -39.37
CA LEU A 815 -21.56 18.44 -38.10
C LEU A 815 -23.07 18.72 -38.16
N PRO A 816 -23.95 17.70 -38.08
CA PRO A 816 -25.39 17.91 -38.05
C PRO A 816 -25.84 18.78 -36.87
N SER A 817 -27.00 19.42 -36.98
CA SER A 817 -27.63 20.18 -35.90
C SER A 817 -28.79 19.39 -35.29
N PHE A 818 -28.98 19.45 -33.97
CA PHE A 818 -30.22 19.01 -33.33
C PHE A 818 -31.30 20.10 -33.42
N SER A 819 -32.54 19.73 -33.71
CA SER A 819 -33.69 20.62 -33.51
C SER A 819 -33.92 20.91 -32.02
N GLU A 820 -34.70 21.93 -31.68
CA GLU A 820 -34.98 22.23 -30.26
C GLU A 820 -35.75 21.08 -29.59
N GLU A 821 -36.65 20.41 -30.31
CA GLU A 821 -37.35 19.22 -29.84
C GLU A 821 -36.36 18.07 -29.57
N GLU A 822 -35.39 17.85 -30.46
CA GLU A 822 -34.37 16.83 -30.27
C GLU A 822 -33.46 17.14 -29.07
N LYS A 823 -33.03 18.40 -28.92
CA LYS A 823 -32.23 18.83 -27.75
C LYS A 823 -32.97 18.55 -26.45
N MET A 824 -34.26 18.91 -26.37
CA MET A 824 -35.08 18.65 -25.19
C MET A 824 -35.28 17.14 -24.94
N PHE A 825 -35.40 16.36 -26.01
CA PHE A 825 -35.57 14.91 -25.91
C PHE A 825 -34.29 14.18 -25.46
N ILE A 826 -33.12 14.65 -25.88
CA ILE A 826 -31.81 14.03 -25.57
C ILE A 826 -31.32 14.44 -24.18
N LYS A 827 -31.54 15.69 -23.80
CA LYS A 827 -30.99 16.23 -22.55
C LYS A 827 -31.52 15.48 -21.32
N GLY A 828 -30.60 15.03 -20.48
CA GLY A 828 -30.91 14.35 -19.21
C GLY A 828 -31.22 12.86 -19.36
N THR A 829 -30.90 12.24 -20.50
CA THR A 829 -31.18 10.82 -20.78
C THR A 829 -30.16 9.85 -20.19
N ALA A 830 -29.69 10.10 -18.96
CA ALA A 830 -28.77 9.20 -18.27
C ALA A 830 -28.86 9.32 -16.74
N ASP A 831 -28.84 8.17 -16.06
CA ASP A 831 -28.91 8.10 -14.59
C ASP A 831 -27.54 8.15 -13.89
N MET A 832 -26.45 7.82 -14.60
CA MET A 832 -25.08 7.78 -14.08
C MET A 832 -24.09 8.25 -15.14
N PHE A 833 -23.01 8.93 -14.76
CA PHE A 833 -21.91 9.20 -15.68
C PHE A 833 -20.96 7.99 -15.77
N CYS A 834 -21.02 7.22 -16.85
CA CYS A 834 -20.15 6.05 -17.06
C CYS A 834 -19.00 6.38 -18.00
N VAL A 835 -17.76 6.16 -17.56
CA VAL A 835 -16.56 6.45 -18.35
C VAL A 835 -15.57 5.27 -18.33
N ASN A 836 -14.99 4.97 -19.50
CA ASN A 836 -13.87 4.06 -19.68
C ASN A 836 -12.61 4.90 -19.95
N HIS A 837 -11.55 4.68 -19.18
CA HIS A 837 -10.28 5.40 -19.28
C HIS A 837 -9.11 4.43 -19.35
N TYR A 838 -8.14 4.70 -20.22
CA TYR A 838 -7.01 3.80 -20.43
C TYR A 838 -5.63 4.48 -20.43
N THR A 839 -5.53 5.72 -20.92
CA THR A 839 -4.24 6.42 -21.02
C THR A 839 -4.39 7.93 -20.93
N THR A 840 -3.25 8.59 -20.80
CA THR A 840 -3.08 10.02 -21.04
C THR A 840 -2.29 10.24 -22.31
N LYS A 841 -2.60 11.31 -23.05
CA LYS A 841 -1.82 11.80 -24.18
C LYS A 841 -1.34 13.21 -23.92
N ILE A 842 -0.14 13.53 -24.39
CA ILE A 842 0.35 14.90 -24.45
C ILE A 842 -0.14 15.53 -25.76
N VAL A 843 -0.71 16.74 -25.69
CA VAL A 843 -1.21 17.42 -26.88
C VAL A 843 -0.61 18.80 -27.05
N SER A 844 -0.46 19.18 -28.31
CA SER A 844 -0.10 20.53 -28.73
C SER A 844 -1.05 21.02 -29.80
N HIS A 845 -1.24 22.34 -29.86
CA HIS A 845 -1.99 22.91 -30.96
C HIS A 845 -1.21 22.73 -32.27
N ASP A 846 -1.89 22.25 -33.30
CA ASP A 846 -1.33 22.14 -34.65
C ASP A 846 -2.40 22.52 -35.69
N THR A 847 -2.05 23.37 -36.66
CA THR A 847 -3.01 23.76 -37.71
C THR A 847 -3.02 22.66 -38.77
N ALA A 848 -4.00 21.77 -38.69
CA ALA A 848 -4.09 20.63 -39.58
C ALA A 848 -4.58 21.04 -40.99
N ARG A 849 -4.23 20.22 -41.97
CA ARG A 849 -4.63 20.38 -43.38
C ARG A 849 -6.16 20.45 -43.54
N LEU A 850 -6.62 21.20 -44.55
CA LEU A 850 -8.06 21.29 -44.85
C LEU A 850 -8.59 20.12 -45.70
N ARG A 851 -7.72 19.44 -46.46
CA ARG A 851 -8.12 18.35 -47.38
C ARG A 851 -7.13 17.16 -47.29
N PRO A 852 -7.63 15.91 -47.37
CA PRO A 852 -9.04 15.52 -47.38
C PRO A 852 -9.75 15.87 -46.07
N GLN A 853 -11.09 15.96 -46.08
CA GLN A 853 -11.86 16.25 -44.86
C GLN A 853 -11.72 15.11 -43.86
N SER A 854 -11.52 15.41 -42.58
CA SER A 854 -11.31 14.41 -41.54
C SER A 854 -11.68 14.93 -40.16
N TYR A 855 -12.40 14.14 -39.37
CA TYR A 855 -12.64 14.40 -37.94
C TYR A 855 -11.32 14.61 -37.14
N LEU A 856 -10.25 13.93 -37.53
CA LEU A 856 -8.95 14.10 -36.88
C LEU A 856 -8.33 15.47 -37.20
N ASP A 857 -8.37 15.88 -38.47
CA ASP A 857 -7.83 17.17 -38.91
C ASP A 857 -8.73 18.35 -38.45
N ASP A 858 -10.00 18.08 -38.12
CA ASP A 858 -10.90 19.09 -37.56
C ASP A 858 -10.48 19.52 -36.15
N GLN A 859 -9.76 18.68 -35.40
CA GLN A 859 -9.36 18.96 -34.03
C GLN A 859 -8.17 19.93 -33.89
N ASP A 860 -7.42 20.21 -34.97
CA ASP A 860 -6.23 21.08 -34.94
C ASP A 860 -5.28 20.76 -33.76
N LEU A 861 -4.85 19.51 -33.66
CA LEU A 861 -3.95 19.06 -32.61
C LEU A 861 -2.92 18.07 -33.15
N SER A 862 -1.79 18.00 -32.43
CA SER A 862 -0.82 16.93 -32.54
C SER A 862 -0.75 16.20 -31.20
N GLU A 863 -0.53 14.88 -31.24
CA GLU A 863 -0.45 14.01 -30.07
C GLU A 863 0.97 13.47 -29.88
N ALA A 864 1.40 13.36 -28.63
CA ALA A 864 2.61 12.69 -28.21
C ALA A 864 2.35 11.81 -26.98
N GLU A 865 3.26 10.87 -26.72
CA GLU A 865 3.20 9.99 -25.55
C GLU A 865 3.72 10.69 -24.29
N GLU A 866 3.21 10.29 -23.13
CA GLU A 866 3.78 10.66 -21.83
C GLU A 866 5.01 9.76 -21.57
N SER A 867 6.20 10.34 -21.67
CA SER A 867 7.47 9.58 -21.67
C SER A 867 7.88 9.05 -20.30
N ASP A 868 7.39 9.65 -19.22
CA ASP A 868 7.80 9.32 -17.85
C ASP A 868 7.05 8.08 -17.31
N SER A 869 6.04 7.62 -18.04
CA SER A 869 5.18 6.49 -17.68
C SER A 869 5.56 5.20 -18.43
N PRO A 870 5.36 4.01 -17.82
CA PRO A 870 5.67 2.73 -18.45
C PRO A 870 4.95 2.52 -19.79
N THR A 871 5.61 1.81 -20.72
CA THR A 871 4.99 1.32 -21.95
C THR A 871 3.91 0.27 -21.65
N THR A 872 2.97 0.12 -22.59
CA THR A 872 2.06 -1.04 -22.62
C THR A 872 2.29 -1.85 -23.89
N ALA A 873 1.67 -3.02 -24.00
CA ALA A 873 1.70 -3.82 -25.23
C ALA A 873 0.97 -3.14 -26.41
N ILE A 874 0.12 -2.14 -26.13
CA ILE A 874 -0.58 -1.37 -27.15
C ILE A 874 0.31 -0.18 -27.54
N SER A 875 0.68 -0.12 -28.82
CA SER A 875 1.49 0.97 -29.37
C SER A 875 0.81 2.32 -29.11
N LYS A 876 1.59 3.32 -28.69
CA LYS A 876 1.13 4.67 -28.33
C LYS A 876 0.21 4.76 -27.12
N GLN A 877 0.12 3.70 -26.31
CA GLN A 877 -0.60 3.70 -25.04
C GLN A 877 0.38 3.53 -23.88
N ARG A 878 0.30 4.44 -22.90
CA ARG A 878 1.18 4.51 -21.72
C ARG A 878 0.37 4.27 -20.44
N ALA A 879 0.99 3.67 -19.44
CA ALA A 879 0.35 3.40 -18.14
C ALA A 879 0.35 4.64 -17.23
N VAL A 880 -0.43 5.67 -17.61
CA VAL A 880 -0.43 6.99 -16.94
C VAL A 880 -1.48 7.07 -15.84
N ALA A 881 -1.16 6.56 -14.64
CA ALA A 881 -2.13 6.42 -13.54
C ALA A 881 -2.77 7.74 -13.08
N TRP A 882 -2.02 8.85 -13.07
CA TRP A 882 -2.53 10.15 -12.61
C TRP A 882 -3.55 10.77 -13.56
N GLY A 883 -3.63 10.32 -14.81
CA GLY A 883 -4.59 10.80 -15.82
C GLY A 883 -6.04 10.61 -15.41
N LEU A 884 -6.36 9.45 -14.84
CA LEU A 884 -7.71 9.12 -14.38
C LEU A 884 -8.22 10.13 -13.35
N ARG A 885 -7.39 10.50 -12.38
CA ARG A 885 -7.74 11.50 -11.35
C ARG A 885 -8.12 12.83 -11.99
N ARG A 886 -7.34 13.29 -12.98
CA ARG A 886 -7.57 14.58 -13.64
C ARG A 886 -8.82 14.55 -14.50
N LEU A 887 -9.03 13.46 -15.25
CA LEU A 887 -10.25 13.23 -16.01
C LEU A 887 -11.50 13.28 -15.13
N LEU A 888 -11.48 12.59 -13.98
CA LEU A 888 -12.60 12.61 -13.03
C LEU A 888 -12.87 14.02 -12.47
N ASN A 889 -11.82 14.81 -12.20
CA ASN A 889 -11.99 16.21 -11.80
C ASN A 889 -12.56 17.06 -12.94
N TRP A 890 -12.12 16.83 -14.19
CA TRP A 890 -12.66 17.54 -15.35
C TRP A 890 -14.13 17.21 -15.57
N ILE A 891 -14.54 15.94 -15.46
CA ILE A 891 -15.95 15.53 -15.54
C ILE A 891 -16.77 16.27 -14.48
N LYS A 892 -16.27 16.34 -13.24
CA LYS A 892 -16.91 17.07 -12.15
C LYS A 892 -17.07 18.57 -12.45
N GLU A 893 -16.03 19.24 -12.95
CA GLU A 893 -16.12 20.67 -13.27
C GLU A 893 -17.01 20.92 -14.50
N GLU A 894 -17.00 20.02 -15.47
CA GLU A 894 -17.70 20.19 -16.75
C GLU A 894 -19.20 19.90 -16.66
N TYR A 895 -19.55 18.83 -15.93
CA TYR A 895 -20.91 18.30 -15.84
C TYR A 895 -21.48 18.41 -14.42
N GLY A 896 -20.71 18.93 -13.45
CA GLY A 896 -21.12 19.13 -12.06
C GLY A 896 -21.06 17.86 -11.20
N ASP A 897 -21.27 18.06 -9.89
CA ASP A 897 -21.30 17.02 -8.85
C ASP A 897 -22.75 16.88 -8.33
N PRO A 898 -23.59 15.97 -8.85
CA PRO A 898 -24.94 15.77 -8.33
C PRO A 898 -24.85 15.08 -6.95
N GLU A 899 -25.56 15.62 -5.96
CA GLU A 899 -25.67 15.04 -4.60
C GLU A 899 -26.28 13.63 -4.59
#